data_AF-A0A7S1ACI2-F1
#
_entry.id   AF-A0A7S1ACI2-F1
#
_cell.length_a   1.000
_cell.length_b   1.000
_cell.length_c   1.000
_cell.angle_alpha   90.00
_cell.angle_beta   90.00
_cell.angle_gamma   90.00
#
_symmetry.space_group_name_H-M   'P 1'
#
loop_
_entity.id
_entity.type
_entity.pdbx_description
1 polymer ?
#
loop_
_entity_poly.entity_id
_entity_poly.type
_entity_poly.pdbx_seq_one_letter_code
_entity_poly.pdbx_strand_id
1 'polypeptide(L)'
;QCGALGGQVAVLRGSDPDWTCSVAFGQSGAILQRVSEESLVPLLDISVGVLTACLLARLSQPTHTGKVVGLDSAVAAVWPQFTRAGKGGLTLRQLLSHQARLTKPFTRKTTYKSFCNEQHMEDNVASCPMASVDTDEVCKVLGVAIAAVLRRVTGHQRAAEAVKSVLEPLGLQEDIVYFADDARMSRVAHTMIDRVTLAHIFEALDSRQGASFQDEGAKTAKKLPPWLSYQEMIAEQPWCADPLLVNSRELRRGSGCATGRGLRGTAKAVCKFLASDAIDPDLLAQSRTPRKLAVRSREEWIDGGRCLEVGAGWQILRFKRLDGSGEVEGWGHVDGSTGSVAVRVQDASIVVLLTCVDLEAPDTGRAVLSIISEHLGLAPLWYDEEPTVPDKSCLDAAETLVSSSDATLRDAFARLEAQVLRSAEVCQRLEAHLGQQTGSGRSDESCGVVFSRSVLCGSWASAEIQGLDVFLDALSVPTVFRALAKKLQIALRIDVDGDAVTMASTIKVAGRQVEQETTSFQVGQSFEGQTMGSKFRGTGCWAGDTHDALEVTMERTTEIGDLPLVLVDRFSVGADGRLAMERTVRGQGVVEVALRGRGDCEALRRVLDPQSLRVTAEAQVGTSKLRRGGLLVAISNGEPLLSSLATVELPSIASLQYDDLTSTILFDPKGGQPIQRNMPTNSGIAGTSVPQAQILQSPKPRSPPCCLPCRSVQLCLASVFFAMARYLQERATDSVVM
;
A
#
# COMPACT_ATOMS: atom_id res chain seq x y z
N GLN A 1 -8.85 -0.08 -25.82
CA GLN A 1 -9.39 0.00 -24.44
C GLN A 1 -8.62 1.12 -23.77
N CYS A 2 -9.27 2.21 -23.32
CA CYS A 2 -8.58 3.34 -22.67
C CYS A 2 -8.45 3.01 -21.17
N GLY A 3 -7.22 2.93 -20.65
CA GLY A 3 -6.92 2.56 -19.25
C GLY A 3 -7.35 3.58 -18.17
N ALA A 4 -8.05 4.64 -18.54
CA ALA A 4 -8.54 5.62 -17.57
C ALA A 4 -9.81 5.12 -16.86
N LEU A 5 -9.71 4.91 -15.55
CA LEU A 5 -10.85 4.54 -14.70
C LEU A 5 -11.96 5.60 -14.75
N GLY A 6 -11.63 6.89 -14.85
CA GLY A 6 -12.59 7.99 -15.02
C GLY A 6 -11.91 9.35 -15.24
N GLY A 7 -12.70 10.38 -15.53
CA GLY A 7 -12.19 11.72 -15.82
C GLY A 7 -13.25 12.78 -16.08
N GLN A 8 -12.78 14.00 -16.31
CA GLN A 8 -13.56 15.17 -16.67
C GLN A 8 -12.94 15.87 -17.88
N VAL A 9 -13.79 16.37 -18.77
CA VAL A 9 -13.40 17.18 -19.94
C VAL A 9 -14.24 18.45 -19.93
N ALA A 10 -13.60 19.60 -20.06
CA ALA A 10 -14.27 20.88 -20.21
C ALA A 10 -13.60 21.72 -21.30
N VAL A 11 -14.42 22.31 -22.18
CA VAL A 11 -13.99 23.20 -23.25
C VAL A 11 -14.83 24.46 -23.22
N LEU A 12 -14.15 25.60 -23.12
CA LEU A 12 -14.75 26.94 -23.11
C LEU A 12 -14.16 27.76 -24.25
N ARG A 13 -15.01 28.37 -25.07
CA ARG A 13 -14.58 29.22 -26.19
C ARG A 13 -15.03 30.66 -25.95
N GLY A 14 -14.12 31.60 -26.18
CA GLY A 14 -14.31 33.01 -25.87
C GLY A 14 -14.39 33.27 -24.37
N SER A 15 -15.05 34.38 -24.03
CA SER A 15 -15.42 34.78 -22.67
C SER A 15 -16.88 34.44 -22.33
N ASP A 16 -17.59 33.79 -23.25
CA ASP A 16 -19.00 33.42 -23.09
C ASP A 16 -19.11 32.31 -22.02
N PRO A 17 -20.06 32.39 -21.06
CA PRO A 17 -20.32 31.31 -20.11
C PRO A 17 -20.75 29.98 -20.75
N ASP A 18 -21.14 29.96 -22.03
CA ASP A 18 -21.62 28.77 -22.70
C ASP A 18 -20.49 27.75 -23.00
N TRP A 19 -20.60 26.58 -22.36
CA TRP A 19 -19.67 25.47 -22.55
C TRP A 19 -19.79 24.88 -23.94
N THR A 20 -18.68 24.81 -24.68
CA THR A 20 -18.61 24.02 -25.91
C THR A 20 -18.67 22.53 -25.59
N CYS A 21 -18.05 22.13 -24.48
CA CYS A 21 -18.11 20.76 -23.96
C CYS A 21 -17.94 20.78 -22.45
N SER A 22 -18.74 19.98 -21.75
CA SER A 22 -18.52 19.62 -20.35
C SER A 22 -19.03 18.20 -20.19
N VAL A 23 -18.12 17.28 -19.83
CA VAL A 23 -18.43 15.87 -19.66
C VAL A 23 -17.62 15.32 -18.50
N ALA A 24 -18.26 14.47 -17.68
CA ALA A 24 -17.58 13.59 -16.76
C ALA A 24 -17.91 12.14 -17.09
N PHE A 25 -16.93 11.24 -16.94
CA PHE A 25 -17.08 9.84 -17.31
C PHE A 25 -16.32 8.92 -16.35
N GLY A 26 -16.72 7.65 -16.36
CA GLY A 26 -16.07 6.60 -15.59
C GLY A 26 -16.24 6.73 -14.09
N GLN A 27 -15.33 6.08 -13.39
CA GLN A 27 -15.30 5.87 -11.95
C GLN A 27 -13.91 6.20 -11.39
N SER A 28 -13.82 6.36 -10.08
CA SER A 28 -12.57 6.73 -9.43
C SER A 28 -12.41 5.98 -8.11
N GLY A 29 -11.15 5.68 -7.79
CA GLY A 29 -10.75 4.84 -6.67
C GLY A 29 -11.16 3.37 -6.79
N ALA A 30 -10.74 2.57 -5.81
CA ALA A 30 -11.07 1.14 -5.76
C ALA A 30 -12.53 0.84 -5.38
N ILE A 31 -13.26 1.84 -4.84
CA ILE A 31 -14.71 1.72 -4.55
C ILE A 31 -15.56 2.05 -5.79
N LEU A 32 -14.95 2.29 -6.97
CA LEU A 32 -15.64 2.51 -8.24
C LEU A 32 -16.69 3.65 -8.16
N GLN A 33 -16.37 4.74 -7.46
CA GLN A 33 -17.29 5.87 -7.34
C GLN A 33 -17.37 6.62 -8.67
N ARG A 34 -18.59 6.86 -9.18
CA ARG A 34 -18.79 7.57 -10.44
C ARG A 34 -18.21 8.99 -10.39
N VAL A 35 -17.41 9.35 -11.38
CA VAL A 35 -16.90 10.71 -11.55
C VAL A 35 -18.03 11.57 -12.12
N SER A 36 -18.31 12.70 -11.48
CA SER A 36 -19.26 13.73 -11.92
C SER A 36 -18.53 15.00 -12.30
N GLU A 37 -19.20 15.96 -12.95
CA GLU A 37 -18.60 17.27 -13.28
C GLU A 37 -18.24 18.11 -12.05
N GLU A 38 -18.88 17.80 -10.92
CA GLU A 38 -18.68 18.45 -9.62
C GLU A 38 -17.60 17.75 -8.79
N SER A 39 -17.07 16.63 -9.27
CA SER A 39 -16.06 15.88 -8.55
C SER A 39 -14.73 16.63 -8.54
N LEU A 40 -14.09 16.73 -7.38
CA LEU A 40 -12.77 17.32 -7.27
C LEU A 40 -11.71 16.30 -7.67
N VAL A 41 -10.97 16.58 -8.74
CA VAL A 41 -9.90 15.72 -9.25
C VAL A 41 -8.54 16.30 -8.84
N PRO A 42 -7.57 15.47 -8.38
CA PRO A 42 -6.19 15.87 -8.18
C PRO A 42 -5.62 16.55 -9.42
N LEU A 43 -5.05 17.75 -9.28
CA LEU A 43 -4.48 18.48 -10.40
C LEU A 43 -3.01 18.11 -10.65
N LEU A 44 -2.28 17.61 -9.64
CA LEU A 44 -0.86 17.23 -9.77
C LEU A 44 -0.04 18.31 -10.47
N ASP A 45 0.61 18.06 -11.61
CA ASP A 45 1.39 19.09 -12.31
C ASP A 45 0.54 20.17 -12.99
N ILE A 46 -0.76 19.94 -13.24
CA ILE A 46 -1.69 21.00 -13.67
C ILE A 46 -1.77 22.12 -12.63
N SER A 47 -1.60 21.77 -11.36
CA SER A 47 -1.53 22.73 -10.24
C SER A 47 -0.43 23.78 -10.43
N VAL A 48 0.68 23.46 -11.11
CA VAL A 48 1.76 24.42 -11.38
C VAL A 48 1.26 25.52 -12.32
N GLY A 49 0.44 25.18 -13.32
CA GLY A 49 -0.22 26.14 -14.19
C GLY A 49 -1.21 27.03 -13.42
N VAL A 50 -2.01 26.44 -12.52
CA VAL A 50 -2.93 27.21 -11.64
C VAL A 50 -2.15 28.16 -10.74
N LEU A 51 -1.09 27.69 -10.07
CA LEU A 51 -0.26 28.53 -9.21
C LEU A 51 0.44 29.65 -9.98
N THR A 52 0.89 29.37 -11.21
CA THR A 52 1.48 30.38 -12.10
C THR A 52 0.44 31.43 -12.48
N ALA A 53 -0.75 31.03 -12.91
CA ALA A 53 -1.85 31.95 -13.21
C ALA A 53 -2.15 32.85 -11.99
N CYS A 54 -2.25 32.26 -10.79
CA CYS A 54 -2.48 33.02 -9.56
C CYS A 54 -1.36 34.02 -9.28
N LEU A 55 -0.09 33.62 -9.48
CA LEU A 55 1.05 34.51 -9.29
C LEU A 55 1.04 35.66 -10.30
N LEU A 56 0.85 35.39 -11.60
CA LEU A 56 0.83 36.44 -12.62
C LEU A 56 -0.32 37.42 -12.40
N ALA A 57 -1.50 36.93 -12.02
CA ALA A 57 -2.66 37.77 -11.66
C ALA A 57 -2.37 38.71 -10.47
N ARG A 58 -1.40 38.36 -9.61
CA ARG A 58 -0.96 39.21 -8.49
C ARG A 58 0.23 40.11 -8.80
N LEU A 59 1.11 39.71 -9.72
CA LEU A 59 2.26 40.53 -10.14
C LEU A 59 1.84 41.77 -10.95
N SER A 60 0.64 41.77 -11.53
CA SER A 60 0.04 42.97 -12.15
C SER A 60 -0.38 44.04 -11.15
N GLN A 61 -0.30 43.75 -9.84
CA GLN A 61 -0.73 44.65 -8.77
C GLN A 61 0.41 44.89 -7.77
N PRO A 62 0.38 45.99 -7.00
CA PRO A 62 1.28 46.14 -5.86
C PRO A 62 1.16 44.96 -4.89
N THR A 63 2.30 44.53 -4.33
CA THR A 63 2.31 43.53 -3.26
C THR A 63 1.57 44.05 -2.02
N HIS A 64 1.33 43.19 -1.03
CA HIS A 64 0.77 43.61 0.25
C HIS A 64 1.59 44.71 0.98
N THR A 65 2.87 44.88 0.62
CA THR A 65 3.75 45.95 1.14
C THR A 65 3.80 47.20 0.24
N GLY A 66 2.98 47.26 -0.82
CA GLY A 66 2.96 48.35 -1.81
C GLY A 66 4.09 48.33 -2.84
N LYS A 67 4.89 47.25 -2.91
CA LYS A 67 6.02 47.14 -3.85
C LYS A 67 5.51 46.66 -5.21
N VAL A 68 6.01 47.24 -6.31
CA VAL A 68 5.76 46.72 -7.66
C VAL A 68 6.82 45.67 -7.98
N VAL A 69 6.39 44.47 -8.37
CA VAL A 69 7.25 43.33 -8.66
C VAL A 69 6.78 42.71 -9.97
N GLY A 70 7.69 42.53 -10.92
CA GLY A 70 7.40 41.91 -12.22
C GLY A 70 8.30 40.70 -12.49
N LEU A 71 8.15 40.08 -13.66
CA LEU A 71 8.94 38.90 -14.05
C LEU A 71 10.46 39.12 -13.97
N ASP A 72 10.94 40.32 -14.30
CA ASP A 72 12.38 40.63 -14.27
C ASP A 72 12.89 41.11 -12.90
N SER A 73 12.00 41.19 -11.90
CA SER A 73 12.41 41.44 -10.52
C SER A 73 13.13 40.24 -9.93
N ALA A 74 14.16 40.49 -9.12
CA ALA A 74 14.84 39.44 -8.36
C ALA A 74 13.85 38.71 -7.45
N VAL A 75 13.94 37.38 -7.34
CA VAL A 75 13.11 36.58 -6.41
C VAL A 75 13.31 37.08 -4.98
N ALA A 76 14.54 37.46 -4.64
CA ALA A 76 14.93 38.03 -3.35
C ALA A 76 14.16 39.32 -2.98
N ALA A 77 13.59 40.02 -3.96
CA ALA A 77 12.80 41.24 -3.76
C ALA A 77 11.53 41.00 -2.93
N VAL A 78 11.01 39.76 -2.94
CA VAL A 78 9.84 39.32 -2.17
C VAL A 78 10.17 38.16 -1.23
N TRP A 79 11.19 37.36 -1.55
CA TRP A 79 11.64 36.23 -0.74
C TRP A 79 13.14 36.34 -0.39
N PRO A 80 13.52 37.15 0.62
CA PRO A 80 14.93 37.45 0.93
C PRO A 80 15.78 36.21 1.23
N GLN A 81 15.19 35.19 1.86
CA GLN A 81 15.89 33.92 2.17
C GLN A 81 16.33 33.18 0.91
N PHE A 82 15.72 33.45 -0.24
CA PHE A 82 16.12 32.86 -1.52
C PHE A 82 17.52 33.29 -1.96
N THR A 83 18.11 34.34 -1.37
CA THR A 83 19.50 34.76 -1.64
C THR A 83 20.56 33.74 -1.19
N ARG A 84 20.21 32.82 -0.29
CA ARG A 84 21.10 31.76 0.21
C ARG A 84 21.73 30.99 -0.95
N ALA A 85 22.97 30.53 -0.76
CA ALA A 85 23.73 29.77 -1.76
C ALA A 85 23.87 30.48 -3.13
N GLY A 86 24.04 31.81 -3.14
CA GLY A 86 24.42 32.57 -4.32
C GLY A 86 23.29 32.91 -5.30
N LYS A 87 22.03 32.72 -4.90
CA LYS A 87 20.84 32.88 -5.75
C LYS A 87 20.26 34.31 -5.80
N GLY A 88 20.95 35.28 -5.20
CA GLY A 88 20.40 36.64 -5.01
C GLY A 88 20.08 37.40 -6.30
N GLY A 89 20.75 37.08 -7.41
CA GLY A 89 20.51 37.70 -8.72
C GLY A 89 19.43 37.04 -9.57
N LEU A 90 18.87 35.89 -9.15
CA LEU A 90 17.87 35.19 -9.95
C LEU A 90 16.56 35.97 -10.00
N THR A 91 16.02 36.14 -11.21
CA THR A 91 14.73 36.80 -11.45
C THR A 91 13.55 35.83 -11.33
N LEU A 92 12.34 36.36 -11.17
CA LEU A 92 11.11 35.55 -11.21
C LEU A 92 10.97 34.84 -12.57
N ARG A 93 11.31 35.49 -13.68
CA ARG A 93 11.33 34.89 -15.02
C ARG A 93 12.25 33.68 -15.06
N GLN A 94 13.47 33.82 -14.54
CA GLN A 94 14.45 32.73 -14.48
C GLN A 94 13.94 31.58 -13.61
N LEU A 95 13.39 31.88 -12.43
CA LEU A 95 12.79 30.85 -11.56
C LEU A 95 11.66 30.09 -12.26
N LEU A 96 10.73 30.82 -12.86
CA LEU A 96 9.54 30.27 -13.52
C LEU A 96 9.86 29.50 -14.81
N SER A 97 10.97 29.82 -15.47
CA SER A 97 11.41 29.15 -16.71
C SER A 97 12.42 28.01 -16.45
N HIS A 98 12.37 27.41 -15.25
CA HIS A 98 13.28 26.36 -14.77
C HIS A 98 14.79 26.74 -14.75
N GLN A 99 15.17 28.02 -14.86
CA GLN A 99 16.57 28.48 -14.88
C GLN A 99 17.19 28.65 -13.47
N ALA A 100 16.42 28.45 -12.41
CA ALA A 100 16.97 28.51 -11.05
C ALA A 100 17.88 27.32 -10.70
N ARG A 101 17.90 26.25 -11.53
CA ARG A 101 18.79 25.09 -11.39
C ARG A 101 18.75 24.43 -10.01
N LEU A 102 17.55 24.31 -9.45
CA LEU A 102 17.30 23.71 -8.12
C LEU A 102 17.03 22.21 -8.26
N THR A 103 18.08 21.43 -8.47
CA THR A 103 17.97 20.05 -8.97
C THR A 103 17.89 19.02 -7.84
N LYS A 104 18.54 19.29 -6.70
CA LYS A 104 18.56 18.42 -5.51
C LYS A 104 18.20 19.19 -4.22
N PRO A 105 17.00 19.78 -4.10
CA PRO A 105 16.62 20.59 -2.93
C PRO A 105 16.30 19.77 -1.69
N PHE A 106 16.00 18.48 -1.83
CA PHE A 106 15.66 17.61 -0.70
C PHE A 106 16.81 16.69 -0.34
N THR A 107 17.12 16.63 0.95
CA THR A 107 18.16 15.74 1.46
C THR A 107 17.57 14.35 1.70
N ARG A 108 18.42 13.32 1.78
CA ARG A 108 18.00 11.97 2.19
C ARG A 108 17.39 11.90 3.60
N LYS A 109 17.54 12.97 4.40
CA LYS A 109 16.96 13.08 5.75
C LYS A 109 15.58 13.73 5.75
N THR A 110 15.11 14.26 4.62
CA THR A 110 13.78 14.86 4.52
C THR A 110 12.72 13.78 4.76
N THR A 111 11.95 13.94 5.82
CA THR A 111 10.90 12.98 6.22
C THR A 111 9.60 13.28 5.47
N TYR A 112 8.62 12.37 5.44
CA TYR A 112 7.29 12.70 4.91
C TYR A 112 6.64 13.88 5.62
N LYS A 113 6.79 13.93 6.95
CA LYS A 113 6.36 15.07 7.77
C LYS A 113 6.97 16.38 7.28
N SER A 114 8.24 16.34 6.88
CA SER A 114 8.93 17.47 6.27
C SER A 114 8.33 17.88 4.92
N PHE A 115 7.90 16.92 4.08
CA PHE A 115 7.24 17.21 2.80
C PHE A 115 5.87 17.87 2.95
N CYS A 116 5.15 17.56 4.03
CA CYS A 116 3.85 18.14 4.34
C CYS A 116 3.96 19.54 4.98
N ASN A 117 5.15 19.97 5.39
CA ASN A 117 5.38 21.26 6.03
C ASN A 117 5.86 22.28 4.99
N GLU A 118 4.96 23.16 4.57
CA GLU A 118 5.22 24.20 3.56
C GLU A 118 6.48 25.02 3.90
N GLN A 119 6.60 25.53 5.13
CA GLN A 119 7.74 26.36 5.54
C GLN A 119 9.07 25.61 5.49
N HIS A 120 9.06 24.34 5.89
CA HIS A 120 10.25 23.49 5.81
C HIS A 120 10.65 23.21 4.35
N MET A 121 9.66 23.02 3.46
CA MET A 121 9.90 22.85 2.03
C MET A 121 10.45 24.11 1.39
N GLU A 122 9.92 25.28 1.75
CA GLU A 122 10.47 26.57 1.35
C GLU A 122 11.92 26.74 1.80
N ASP A 123 12.24 26.42 3.06
CA ASP A 123 13.60 26.53 3.58
C ASP A 123 14.57 25.59 2.86
N ASN A 124 14.13 24.39 2.48
CA ASN A 124 14.91 23.47 1.64
C ASN A 124 15.18 24.07 0.26
N VAL A 125 14.16 24.64 -0.40
CA VAL A 125 14.30 25.30 -1.71
C VAL A 125 15.22 26.52 -1.62
N ALA A 126 15.05 27.36 -0.60
CA ALA A 126 15.90 28.52 -0.36
C ALA A 126 17.35 28.12 -0.09
N SER A 127 17.59 27.01 0.60
CA SER A 127 18.94 26.54 0.96
C SER A 127 19.60 25.69 -0.13
N CYS A 128 18.85 25.25 -1.14
CA CYS A 128 19.35 24.45 -2.25
C CYS A 128 20.40 25.25 -3.05
N PRO A 129 21.63 24.73 -3.23
CA PRO A 129 22.61 25.36 -4.10
C PRO A 129 22.18 25.28 -5.56
N MET A 130 22.55 26.27 -6.37
CA MET A 130 22.38 26.17 -7.83
C MET A 130 23.31 25.10 -8.37
N ALA A 131 22.80 24.25 -9.26
CA ALA A 131 23.65 23.37 -10.05
C ALA A 131 24.51 24.17 -11.05
N SER A 132 25.56 23.53 -11.58
CA SER A 132 26.49 24.16 -12.52
C SER A 132 25.81 24.63 -13.81
N VAL A 133 26.47 25.51 -14.56
CA VAL A 133 25.86 26.15 -15.74
C VAL A 133 25.49 25.16 -16.85
N ASP A 134 26.13 24.00 -16.86
CA ASP A 134 25.95 22.94 -17.84
C ASP A 134 24.66 22.12 -17.63
N THR A 135 23.86 22.45 -16.62
CA THR A 135 22.66 21.71 -16.25
C THR A 135 21.41 22.56 -16.46
N ASP A 136 20.82 22.50 -17.66
CA ASP A 136 19.51 23.11 -17.97
C ASP A 136 18.34 22.16 -17.61
N GLU A 137 18.40 21.62 -16.38
CA GLU A 137 17.46 20.63 -15.85
C GLU A 137 16.07 21.22 -15.50
N VAL A 138 15.06 20.35 -15.51
CA VAL A 138 13.72 20.68 -14.99
C VAL A 138 13.80 20.94 -13.48
N CYS A 139 13.47 22.16 -13.07
CA CYS A 139 13.24 22.49 -11.67
C CYS A 139 12.05 21.71 -11.08
N LYS A 140 12.31 20.58 -10.40
CA LYS A 140 11.29 19.69 -9.79
C LYS A 140 10.54 20.31 -8.61
N VAL A 141 10.99 21.45 -8.10
CA VAL A 141 10.40 22.17 -6.96
C VAL A 141 9.70 23.46 -7.36
N LEU A 142 9.44 23.64 -8.65
CA LEU A 142 8.84 24.85 -9.17
C LEU A 142 7.53 25.20 -8.45
N GLY A 143 6.64 24.22 -8.22
CA GLY A 143 5.38 24.46 -7.50
C GLY A 143 5.54 25.00 -6.07
N VAL A 144 6.51 24.52 -5.29
CA VAL A 144 6.80 25.10 -3.95
C VAL A 144 7.35 26.51 -4.08
N ALA A 145 8.25 26.75 -5.03
CA ALA A 145 8.82 28.08 -5.22
C ALA A 145 7.76 29.12 -5.62
N ILE A 146 6.83 28.74 -6.51
CA ILE A 146 5.70 29.60 -6.91
C ILE A 146 4.79 29.87 -5.73
N ALA A 147 4.37 28.84 -4.99
CA ALA A 147 3.53 28.99 -3.81
C ALA A 147 4.17 29.93 -2.77
N ALA A 148 5.46 29.75 -2.50
CA ALA A 148 6.23 30.58 -1.56
C ALA A 148 6.26 32.06 -1.97
N VAL A 149 6.44 32.33 -3.27
CA VAL A 149 6.42 33.69 -3.82
C VAL A 149 5.00 34.27 -3.76
N LEU A 150 3.99 33.51 -4.17
CA LEU A 150 2.59 33.93 -4.17
C LEU A 150 2.13 34.35 -2.76
N ARG A 151 2.46 33.55 -1.73
CA ARG A 151 2.17 33.91 -0.33
C ARG A 151 2.78 35.25 0.06
N ARG A 152 4.04 35.49 -0.30
CA ARG A 152 4.75 36.72 0.04
C ARG A 152 4.25 37.92 -0.73
N VAL A 153 3.87 37.76 -1.99
CA VAL A 153 3.26 38.83 -2.79
C VAL A 153 1.91 39.22 -2.20
N THR A 154 1.10 38.24 -1.79
CA THR A 154 -0.26 38.44 -1.25
C THR A 154 -0.32 38.74 0.24
N GLY A 155 0.75 38.46 1.01
CA GLY A 155 0.79 38.67 2.46
C GLY A 155 0.19 37.54 3.31
N HIS A 156 -0.08 36.37 2.72
CA HIS A 156 -0.71 35.24 3.42
C HIS A 156 0.28 34.28 4.08
N GLN A 157 -0.15 33.62 5.15
CA GLN A 157 0.67 32.66 5.87
C GLN A 157 0.70 31.28 5.21
N ARG A 158 -0.31 30.94 4.38
CA ARG A 158 -0.42 29.63 3.74
C ARG A 158 -0.69 29.74 2.25
N ALA A 159 -0.21 28.77 1.46
CA ALA A 159 -0.46 28.74 0.01
C ALA A 159 -1.94 28.67 -0.30
N ALA A 160 -2.69 27.91 0.50
CA ALA A 160 -4.14 27.75 0.34
C ALA A 160 -4.90 29.08 0.47
N GLU A 161 -4.52 29.91 1.45
CA GLU A 161 -5.11 31.24 1.64
C GLU A 161 -4.74 32.17 0.48
N ALA A 162 -3.48 32.13 0.04
CA ALA A 162 -3.01 32.94 -1.07
C ALA A 162 -3.74 32.60 -2.37
N VAL A 163 -3.87 31.31 -2.71
CA VAL A 163 -4.63 30.84 -3.87
C VAL A 163 -6.11 31.20 -3.75
N LYS A 164 -6.73 30.95 -2.59
CA LYS A 164 -8.12 31.33 -2.32
C LYS A 164 -8.37 32.82 -2.59
N SER A 165 -7.49 33.70 -2.12
CA SER A 165 -7.63 35.16 -2.30
C SER A 165 -7.61 35.61 -3.76
N VAL A 166 -6.98 34.83 -4.65
CA VAL A 166 -6.95 35.11 -6.10
C VAL A 166 -8.18 34.56 -6.80
N LEU A 167 -8.68 33.40 -6.35
CA LEU A 167 -9.81 32.71 -6.97
C LEU A 167 -11.18 33.25 -6.52
N GLU A 168 -11.25 33.83 -5.33
CA GLU A 168 -12.50 34.33 -4.73
C GLU A 168 -13.19 35.43 -5.57
N PRO A 169 -12.49 36.44 -6.11
CA PRO A 169 -13.09 37.41 -7.03
C PRO A 169 -13.67 36.79 -8.32
N LEU A 170 -13.21 35.59 -8.68
CA LEU A 170 -13.68 34.84 -9.85
C LEU A 170 -14.80 33.83 -9.51
N GLY A 171 -15.12 33.66 -8.22
CA GLY A 171 -16.08 32.67 -7.75
C GLY A 171 -15.61 31.22 -7.91
N LEU A 172 -14.29 30.97 -7.95
CA LEU A 172 -13.70 29.65 -8.20
C LEU A 172 -13.08 29.00 -6.94
N GLN A 173 -13.13 29.69 -5.81
CA GLN A 173 -12.46 29.29 -4.57
C GLN A 173 -13.00 28.00 -3.92
N GLU A 174 -14.20 27.56 -4.30
CA GLU A 174 -14.79 26.30 -3.84
C GLU A 174 -14.52 25.15 -4.83
N ASP A 175 -14.07 25.47 -6.04
CA ASP A 175 -13.88 24.52 -7.14
C ASP A 175 -12.41 24.27 -7.50
N ILE A 176 -11.49 25.07 -6.98
CA ILE A 176 -10.05 24.84 -7.02
C ILE A 176 -9.50 25.05 -5.61
N VAL A 177 -9.14 23.95 -4.94
CA VAL A 177 -8.85 23.93 -3.50
C VAL A 177 -7.66 23.05 -3.17
N TYR A 178 -6.91 23.41 -2.14
CA TYR A 178 -6.03 22.46 -1.45
C TYR A 178 -6.82 21.58 -0.48
N PHE A 179 -7.71 22.23 0.27
CA PHE A 179 -8.62 21.65 1.25
C PHE A 179 -9.90 22.50 1.27
N ALA A 180 -11.03 21.86 1.54
CA ALA A 180 -12.34 22.49 1.67
C ALA A 180 -13.07 21.90 2.89
N ASP A 181 -14.28 22.35 3.19
CA ASP A 181 -15.09 21.72 4.24
C ASP A 181 -15.37 20.23 3.94
N ASP A 182 -15.78 19.48 4.96
CA ASP A 182 -16.03 18.03 4.84
C ASP A 182 -17.05 17.72 3.73
N ALA A 183 -18.03 18.61 3.51
CA ALA A 183 -19.05 18.43 2.49
C ALA A 183 -18.47 18.55 1.07
N ARG A 184 -17.59 19.51 0.80
CA ARG A 184 -16.93 19.67 -0.49
C ARG A 184 -15.84 18.63 -0.68
N MET A 185 -15.08 18.31 0.36
CA MET A 185 -14.08 17.24 0.33
C MET A 185 -14.70 15.86 0.13
N SER A 186 -15.97 15.64 0.49
CA SER A 186 -16.71 14.41 0.14
C SER A 186 -16.91 14.21 -1.36
N ARG A 187 -16.72 15.26 -2.17
CA ARG A 187 -16.82 15.23 -3.64
C ARG A 187 -15.50 14.93 -4.32
N VAL A 188 -14.41 14.73 -3.60
CA VAL A 188 -13.16 14.29 -4.20
C VAL A 188 -13.43 12.97 -4.91
N ALA A 189 -13.12 12.92 -6.22
CA ALA A 189 -13.40 11.75 -7.05
C ALA A 189 -12.78 10.47 -6.45
N HIS A 190 -11.74 10.61 -5.64
CA HIS A 190 -11.20 9.55 -4.81
C HIS A 190 -11.82 9.61 -3.40
N THR A 191 -12.89 8.84 -3.16
CA THR A 191 -13.31 8.55 -1.78
C THR A 191 -12.23 7.69 -1.13
N MET A 192 -11.63 8.22 -0.08
CA MET A 192 -10.63 7.49 0.68
C MET A 192 -11.30 6.35 1.45
N ILE A 193 -10.75 5.14 1.29
CA ILE A 193 -11.23 3.98 2.02
C ILE A 193 -10.68 4.08 3.45
N ASP A 194 -11.53 4.48 4.41
CA ASP A 194 -11.20 4.49 5.84
C ASP A 194 -10.79 3.11 6.39
N ARG A 195 -11.16 2.04 5.67
CA ARG A 195 -10.79 0.64 5.95
C ARG A 195 -10.36 -0.07 4.69
N VAL A 196 -9.10 0.06 4.30
CA VAL A 196 -8.54 -0.72 3.20
C VAL A 196 -8.64 -2.20 3.57
N THR A 197 -9.48 -2.95 2.86
CA THR A 197 -9.55 -4.41 3.05
C THR A 197 -8.24 -5.03 2.58
N LEU A 198 -7.86 -6.17 3.16
CA LEU A 198 -6.67 -6.90 2.70
C LEU A 198 -6.72 -7.16 1.18
N ALA A 199 -7.90 -7.43 0.62
CA ALA A 199 -8.11 -7.59 -0.82
C ALA A 199 -7.62 -6.37 -1.64
N HIS A 200 -8.01 -5.15 -1.26
CA HIS A 200 -7.57 -3.93 -1.93
C HIS A 200 -6.06 -3.65 -1.74
N ILE A 201 -5.49 -4.01 -0.58
CA ILE A 201 -4.04 -3.92 -0.37
C ILE A 201 -3.30 -4.88 -1.31
N PHE A 202 -3.83 -6.09 -1.49
CA PHE A 202 -3.20 -7.11 -2.33
C PHE A 202 -3.34 -6.80 -3.83
N GLU A 203 -4.49 -6.30 -4.27
CA GLU A 203 -4.69 -5.84 -5.65
C GLU A 203 -3.73 -4.69 -6.00
N ALA A 204 -3.55 -3.72 -5.10
CA ALA A 204 -2.59 -2.63 -5.28
C ALA A 204 -1.11 -3.10 -5.28
N LEU A 205 -0.80 -4.21 -4.59
CA LEU A 205 0.54 -4.80 -4.59
C LEU A 205 0.81 -5.61 -5.86
N ASP A 206 -0.19 -6.35 -6.36
CA ASP A 206 -0.10 -7.11 -7.61
C ASP A 206 0.09 -6.19 -8.82
N SER A 207 -0.72 -5.12 -8.93
CA SER A 207 -0.58 -4.12 -10.01
C SER A 207 0.79 -3.44 -10.02
N ARG A 208 1.47 -3.37 -8.86
CA ARG A 208 2.82 -2.80 -8.74
C ARG A 208 3.93 -3.80 -9.03
N GLN A 209 3.73 -5.09 -8.79
CA GLN A 209 4.73 -6.11 -9.10
C GLN A 209 4.85 -6.40 -10.59
N GLY A 210 3.76 -6.26 -11.36
CA GLY A 210 3.81 -6.27 -12.82
C GLY A 210 4.76 -5.21 -13.40
N ALA A 211 4.85 -4.03 -12.74
CA ALA A 211 5.73 -2.94 -13.15
C ALA A 211 7.16 -3.02 -12.57
N SER A 212 7.42 -3.89 -11.58
CA SER A 212 8.67 -3.86 -10.78
C SER A 212 9.80 -4.75 -11.30
N PHE A 213 9.56 -5.63 -12.28
CA PHE A 213 10.57 -6.57 -12.77
C PHE A 213 11.42 -6.07 -13.95
N GLN A 214 11.20 -4.85 -14.46
CA GLN A 214 11.97 -4.33 -15.60
C GLN A 214 13.02 -3.25 -15.26
N ASP A 215 13.14 -2.79 -14.02
CA ASP A 215 14.09 -1.70 -13.71
C ASP A 215 15.44 -2.26 -13.18
N GLU A 216 16.45 -2.23 -14.06
CA GLU A 216 17.82 -2.67 -13.80
C GLU A 216 18.48 -1.85 -12.69
N GLY A 217 19.02 -2.52 -11.66
CA GLY A 217 19.87 -1.86 -10.66
C GLY A 217 19.79 -2.40 -9.24
N ALA A 218 19.70 -3.73 -9.06
CA ALA A 218 19.57 -4.37 -7.75
C ALA A 218 20.78 -4.23 -6.80
N LYS A 219 21.85 -3.52 -7.17
CA LYS A 219 23.08 -3.44 -6.36
C LYS A 219 23.12 -2.32 -5.32
N THR A 220 22.17 -1.38 -5.32
CA THR A 220 22.09 -0.32 -4.29
C THR A 220 20.65 -0.01 -3.86
N ALA A 221 19.81 -1.03 -3.67
CA ALA A 221 18.47 -0.88 -3.09
C ALA A 221 18.56 -0.49 -1.60
N LYS A 222 18.97 0.74 -1.32
CA LYS A 222 18.84 1.36 -0.01
C LYS A 222 17.36 1.38 0.36
N LYS A 223 17.05 0.97 1.59
CA LYS A 223 15.70 0.91 2.15
C LYS A 223 14.96 2.22 1.85
N LEU A 224 13.95 2.16 0.98
CA LEU A 224 12.99 3.26 0.83
C LEU A 224 12.34 3.54 2.19
N PRO A 225 11.91 4.80 2.46
CA PRO A 225 11.20 5.15 3.67
C PRO A 225 10.00 4.21 3.92
N PRO A 226 9.65 3.93 5.19
CA PRO A 226 8.46 3.15 5.52
C PRO A 226 7.20 3.81 4.94
N TRP A 227 6.19 3.01 4.65
CA TRP A 227 4.90 3.51 4.21
C TRP A 227 4.24 4.34 5.31
N LEU A 228 3.70 5.50 4.96
CA LEU A 228 2.90 6.34 5.84
C LEU A 228 1.41 6.01 5.63
N SER A 229 0.68 5.79 6.72
CA SER A 229 -0.78 5.68 6.66
C SER A 229 -1.43 7.07 6.49
N TYR A 230 -2.67 7.09 6.00
CA TYR A 230 -3.44 8.33 5.86
C TYR A 230 -3.69 9.02 7.22
N GLN A 231 -3.95 8.25 8.28
CA GLN A 231 -4.13 8.80 9.63
C GLN A 231 -2.87 9.47 10.17
N GLU A 232 -1.70 8.85 9.97
CA GLU A 232 -0.42 9.47 10.28
C GLU A 232 -0.19 10.73 9.43
N MET A 233 -0.69 10.76 8.18
CA MET A 233 -0.62 11.95 7.35
C MET A 233 -1.53 13.08 7.86
N ILE A 234 -2.82 12.83 8.13
CA ILE A 234 -3.76 13.85 8.63
C ILE A 234 -3.31 14.39 9.99
N ALA A 235 -2.82 13.53 10.88
CA ALA A 235 -2.31 13.93 12.18
C ALA A 235 -1.20 14.99 12.07
N GLU A 236 -0.50 15.01 10.93
CA GLU A 236 0.55 15.97 10.61
C GLU A 236 0.04 17.24 9.90
N GLN A 237 -1.28 17.38 9.74
CA GLN A 237 -1.97 18.51 9.10
C GLN A 237 -1.31 18.93 7.77
N PRO A 238 -1.37 18.07 6.74
CA PRO A 238 -0.62 18.26 5.53
C PRO A 238 -1.43 19.17 4.59
N TRP A 239 -1.67 20.41 5.01
CA TRP A 239 -2.60 21.39 4.42
C TRP A 239 -2.51 21.56 2.89
N CYS A 240 -1.39 21.15 2.29
CA CYS A 240 -1.11 21.25 0.87
C CYS A 240 -0.61 19.93 0.23
N ALA A 241 -0.66 18.79 0.92
CA ALA A 241 -0.23 17.51 0.36
C ALA A 241 -1.43 16.68 -0.12
N ASP A 242 -1.29 16.07 -1.30
CA ASP A 242 -2.28 15.10 -1.77
C ASP A 242 -2.06 13.73 -1.08
N PRO A 243 -3.04 13.16 -0.36
CA PRO A 243 -3.09 11.74 0.02
C PRO A 243 -2.64 10.75 -1.07
N LEU A 244 -2.92 11.02 -2.35
CA LEU A 244 -2.49 10.15 -3.46
C LEU A 244 -0.98 10.23 -3.72
N LEU A 245 -0.33 11.33 -3.35
CA LEU A 245 1.12 11.48 -3.42
C LEU A 245 1.82 10.89 -2.19
N VAL A 246 1.07 10.60 -1.12
CA VAL A 246 1.62 9.91 0.05
C VAL A 246 2.03 8.52 -0.38
N ASN A 247 3.33 8.28 -0.32
CA ASN A 247 4.00 7.06 -0.79
C ASN A 247 4.18 6.95 -2.32
N SER A 248 3.99 8.04 -3.10
CA SER A 248 4.40 8.05 -4.51
C SER A 248 5.89 7.75 -4.63
N ARG A 249 6.31 7.18 -5.77
CA ARG A 249 7.72 6.80 -5.98
C ARG A 249 8.63 8.02 -5.90
N GLU A 250 8.16 9.16 -6.39
CA GLU A 250 8.85 10.45 -6.41
C GLU A 250 9.02 10.99 -4.99
N LEU A 251 7.96 11.02 -4.18
CA LEU A 251 8.04 11.47 -2.79
C LEU A 251 8.96 10.55 -1.98
N ARG A 252 8.89 9.23 -2.22
CA ARG A 252 9.74 8.21 -1.58
C ARG A 252 11.21 8.28 -1.96
N ARG A 253 11.50 8.75 -3.18
CA ARG A 253 12.84 9.05 -3.67
C ARG A 253 13.35 10.43 -3.23
N GLY A 254 12.47 11.25 -2.64
CA GLY A 254 12.76 12.64 -2.30
C GLY A 254 12.89 13.53 -3.53
N SER A 255 12.25 13.17 -4.64
CA SER A 255 12.25 13.92 -5.90
C SER A 255 10.89 14.56 -6.23
N GLY A 256 9.84 14.28 -5.46
CA GLY A 256 8.50 14.83 -5.61
C GLY A 256 8.19 15.92 -4.59
N CYS A 257 7.34 16.88 -4.96
CA CYS A 257 7.05 18.07 -4.17
C CYS A 257 5.54 18.18 -3.88
N ALA A 258 5.16 18.26 -2.59
CA ALA A 258 3.76 18.16 -2.16
C ALA A 258 2.95 19.45 -2.36
N THR A 259 3.46 20.61 -1.91
CA THR A 259 2.71 21.88 -1.96
C THR A 259 2.31 22.28 -3.37
N GLY A 260 3.15 22.00 -4.36
CA GLY A 260 2.83 22.30 -5.75
C GLY A 260 1.78 21.39 -6.36
N ARG A 261 1.53 20.20 -5.79
CA ARG A 261 0.72 19.13 -6.41
C ARG A 261 -0.53 18.75 -5.61
N GLY A 262 -0.77 19.39 -4.46
CA GLY A 262 -1.92 19.11 -3.60
C GLY A 262 -3.21 19.83 -3.95
N LEU A 263 -3.24 20.64 -5.03
CA LEU A 263 -4.47 21.25 -5.50
C LEU A 263 -5.39 20.20 -6.14
N ARG A 264 -6.68 20.40 -5.93
CA ARG A 264 -7.76 19.67 -6.57
C ARG A 264 -8.66 20.65 -7.26
N GLY A 265 -9.30 20.24 -8.34
CA GLY A 265 -10.33 21.06 -8.94
C GLY A 265 -11.23 20.31 -9.89
N THR A 266 -12.24 21.01 -10.38
CA THR A 266 -13.06 20.54 -11.49
C THR A 266 -12.47 21.02 -12.81
N ALA A 267 -12.66 20.25 -13.89
CA ALA A 267 -12.22 20.66 -15.22
C ALA A 267 -12.83 22.01 -15.62
N LYS A 268 -14.10 22.23 -15.26
CA LYS A 268 -14.81 23.50 -15.47
C LYS A 268 -14.13 24.67 -14.78
N ALA A 269 -13.77 24.56 -13.51
CA ALA A 269 -13.17 25.67 -12.79
C ALA A 269 -11.78 26.03 -13.31
N VAL A 270 -10.94 25.02 -13.61
CA VAL A 270 -9.63 25.26 -14.24
C VAL A 270 -9.80 25.92 -15.61
N CYS A 271 -10.78 25.47 -16.39
CA CYS A 271 -11.06 26.01 -17.72
C CYS A 271 -11.52 27.49 -17.66
N LYS A 272 -12.44 27.82 -16.74
CA LYS A 272 -12.86 29.19 -16.43
C LYS A 272 -11.69 30.06 -15.99
N PHE A 273 -10.81 29.53 -15.14
CA PHE A 273 -9.67 30.29 -14.65
C PHE A 273 -8.71 30.66 -15.78
N LEU A 274 -8.39 29.71 -16.67
CA LEU A 274 -7.55 29.95 -17.84
C LEU A 274 -8.18 30.89 -18.88
N ALA A 275 -9.52 30.94 -18.94
CA ALA A 275 -10.25 31.85 -19.83
C ALA A 275 -10.46 33.25 -19.24
N SER A 276 -10.18 33.45 -17.95
CA SER A 276 -10.44 34.72 -17.26
C SER A 276 -9.42 35.80 -17.61
N ASP A 277 -9.84 37.06 -17.51
CA ASP A 277 -8.98 38.24 -17.65
C ASP A 277 -8.22 38.58 -16.36
N ALA A 278 -8.02 37.58 -15.48
CA ALA A 278 -7.33 37.79 -14.19
C ALA A 278 -5.84 38.13 -14.37
N ILE A 279 -5.23 37.70 -15.47
CA ILE A 279 -3.84 37.95 -15.80
C ILE A 279 -3.76 39.14 -16.75
N ASP A 280 -2.92 40.11 -16.41
CA ASP A 280 -2.62 41.24 -17.29
C ASP A 280 -2.14 40.74 -18.67
N PRO A 281 -2.71 41.19 -19.80
CA PRO A 281 -2.39 40.67 -21.13
C PRO A 281 -0.92 40.84 -21.53
N ASP A 282 -0.30 41.95 -21.16
CA ASP A 282 1.11 42.22 -21.48
C ASP A 282 2.03 41.32 -20.65
N LEU A 283 1.73 41.15 -19.37
CA LEU A 283 2.43 40.21 -18.50
C LEU A 283 2.27 38.76 -18.98
N LEU A 284 1.06 38.37 -19.41
CA LEU A 284 0.80 37.06 -19.98
C LEU A 284 1.61 36.85 -21.26
N ALA A 285 1.65 37.83 -22.18
CA ALA A 285 2.47 37.77 -23.38
C ALA A 285 3.97 37.60 -23.04
N GLN A 286 4.48 38.38 -22.09
CA GLN A 286 5.87 38.25 -21.63
C GLN A 286 6.16 36.90 -20.98
N SER A 287 5.20 36.31 -20.25
CA SER A 287 5.38 35.02 -19.60
C SER A 287 5.45 33.85 -20.59
N ARG A 288 4.92 34.01 -21.80
CA ARG A 288 4.82 32.96 -22.81
C ARG A 288 6.02 32.88 -23.77
N THR A 289 7.06 33.69 -23.56
CA THR A 289 8.25 33.66 -24.42
C THR A 289 8.88 32.26 -24.36
N PRO A 290 8.86 31.48 -25.46
CA PRO A 290 9.24 30.08 -25.42
C PRO A 290 10.75 29.90 -25.28
N ARG A 291 11.14 28.90 -24.50
CA ARG A 291 12.51 28.43 -24.35
C ARG A 291 12.54 26.91 -24.40
N LYS A 292 13.54 26.36 -25.10
CA LYS A 292 13.78 24.92 -25.11
C LYS A 292 14.37 24.44 -23.78
N LEU A 293 13.77 23.40 -23.22
CA LEU A 293 14.18 22.72 -22.00
C LEU A 293 15.08 21.53 -22.36
N ALA A 294 16.16 21.33 -21.59
CA ALA A 294 17.00 20.15 -21.72
C ALA A 294 16.50 19.05 -20.77
N VAL A 295 16.42 17.82 -21.27
CA VAL A 295 16.01 16.64 -20.49
C VAL A 295 17.14 15.64 -20.42
N ARG A 296 17.32 14.99 -19.26
CA ARG A 296 18.42 14.05 -18.99
C ARG A 296 18.07 12.59 -19.13
N SER A 297 16.80 12.33 -19.36
CA SER A 297 16.29 10.98 -19.43
C SER A 297 14.96 11.00 -20.15
N ARG A 298 14.64 9.86 -20.76
CA ARG A 298 13.33 9.61 -21.32
C ARG A 298 12.25 9.77 -20.26
N GLU A 299 12.52 9.33 -19.03
CA GLU A 299 11.59 9.44 -17.91
C GLU A 299 11.28 10.90 -17.58
N GLU A 300 12.30 11.77 -17.48
CA GLU A 300 12.09 13.20 -17.22
C GLU A 300 11.28 13.90 -18.33
N TRP A 301 11.50 13.49 -19.58
CA TRP A 301 10.73 13.98 -20.71
C TRP A 301 9.27 13.51 -20.67
N ILE A 302 9.03 12.24 -20.33
CA ILE A 302 7.69 11.69 -20.15
C ILE A 302 6.97 12.36 -18.98
N ASP A 303 7.64 12.51 -17.83
CA ASP A 303 7.14 13.20 -16.64
C ASP A 303 6.75 14.66 -16.95
N GLY A 304 7.52 15.32 -17.83
CA GLY A 304 7.23 16.65 -18.35
C GLY A 304 6.13 16.69 -19.42
N GLY A 305 5.34 15.63 -19.59
CA GLY A 305 4.28 15.58 -20.60
C GLY A 305 4.83 15.63 -22.03
N ARG A 306 6.05 15.12 -22.27
CA ARG A 306 6.81 15.23 -23.53
C ARG A 306 6.83 16.64 -24.13
N CYS A 307 6.75 17.66 -23.29
CA CYS A 307 6.87 19.05 -23.70
C CYS A 307 8.33 19.50 -23.54
N LEU A 308 8.91 20.07 -24.59
CA LEU A 308 10.28 20.58 -24.60
C LEU A 308 10.36 22.11 -24.63
N GLU A 309 9.23 22.81 -24.74
CA GLU A 309 9.19 24.27 -24.76
C GLU A 309 8.46 24.79 -23.51
N VAL A 310 9.12 25.68 -22.78
CA VAL A 310 8.58 26.29 -21.57
C VAL A 310 8.64 27.80 -21.66
N GLY A 311 7.63 28.46 -21.09
CA GLY A 311 7.66 29.88 -20.75
C GLY A 311 7.98 30.08 -19.26
N ALA A 312 7.72 31.27 -18.75
CA ALA A 312 7.74 31.57 -17.32
C ALA A 312 6.52 30.93 -16.63
N GLY A 313 6.67 29.67 -16.23
CA GLY A 313 5.68 28.90 -15.48
C GLY A 313 4.61 28.27 -16.38
N TRP A 314 4.93 28.05 -17.65
CA TRP A 314 4.04 27.42 -18.63
C TRP A 314 4.79 26.37 -19.43
N GLN A 315 4.11 25.29 -19.79
CA GLN A 315 4.46 24.51 -20.97
C GLN A 315 3.85 25.18 -22.19
N ILE A 316 4.62 25.28 -23.26
CA ILE A 316 4.19 25.84 -24.54
C ILE A 316 3.90 24.68 -25.49
N LEU A 317 2.67 24.62 -25.97
CA LEU A 317 2.20 23.60 -26.90
C LEU A 317 1.93 24.27 -28.25
N ARG A 318 2.43 23.68 -29.34
CA ARG A 318 2.18 24.19 -30.68
C ARG A 318 1.04 23.44 -31.34
N PHE A 319 0.28 24.14 -32.15
CA PHE A 319 -0.82 23.57 -32.92
C PHE A 319 -0.72 24.07 -34.36
N LYS A 320 -0.84 23.15 -35.32
CA LYS A 320 -1.02 23.49 -36.73
C LYS A 320 -2.49 23.79 -36.99
N ARG A 321 -2.79 24.87 -37.69
CA ARG A 321 -4.16 25.13 -38.15
C ARG A 321 -4.49 24.23 -39.33
N LEU A 322 -5.65 23.56 -39.27
CA LEU A 322 -6.11 22.64 -40.30
C LEU A 322 -6.51 23.35 -41.60
N ASP A 323 -6.81 24.65 -41.52
CA ASP A 323 -7.06 25.51 -42.69
C ASP A 323 -5.77 25.89 -43.45
N GLY A 324 -4.59 25.50 -42.96
CA GLY A 324 -3.30 25.80 -43.57
C GLY A 324 -2.76 27.20 -43.27
N SER A 325 -3.41 28.01 -42.43
CA SER A 325 -3.00 29.39 -42.12
C SER A 325 -1.80 29.52 -41.17
N GLY A 326 -1.14 28.41 -40.83
CA GLY A 326 0.11 28.36 -40.09
C GLY A 326 0.00 27.66 -38.74
N GLU A 327 0.90 28.00 -37.81
CA GLU A 327 0.94 27.47 -36.45
C GLU A 327 0.36 28.49 -35.46
N VAL A 328 -0.17 27.99 -34.34
CA VAL A 328 -0.55 28.79 -33.18
C VAL A 328 0.02 28.19 -31.91
N GLU A 329 0.33 29.07 -30.97
CA GLU A 329 0.85 28.70 -29.66
C GLU A 329 -0.30 28.60 -28.66
N GLY A 330 -0.33 27.49 -27.94
CA GLY A 330 -1.09 27.30 -26.71
C GLY A 330 -0.15 27.30 -25.50
N TRP A 331 -0.69 27.64 -24.34
CA TRP A 331 0.03 27.68 -23.08
C TRP A 331 -0.78 26.98 -22.00
N GLY A 332 -0.10 26.27 -21.11
CA GLY A 332 -0.78 25.43 -20.14
C GLY A 332 0.16 24.51 -19.40
N HIS A 333 -0.38 23.37 -18.96
CA HIS A 333 0.37 22.26 -18.37
C HIS A 333 -0.22 20.92 -18.80
N VAL A 334 0.66 19.94 -18.93
CA VAL A 334 0.39 18.52 -19.11
C VAL A 334 1.06 17.81 -17.94
N ASP A 335 0.28 17.02 -17.21
CA ASP A 335 0.81 16.14 -16.18
C ASP A 335 1.25 14.81 -16.81
N GLY A 336 2.56 14.55 -16.80
CA GLY A 336 3.12 13.30 -17.29
C GLY A 336 2.75 12.08 -16.44
N SER A 337 2.20 12.29 -15.23
CA SER A 337 1.82 11.19 -14.32
C SER A 337 0.43 10.62 -14.66
N THR A 338 -0.59 11.48 -14.76
CA THR A 338 -1.98 11.06 -15.06
C THR A 338 -2.34 11.21 -16.53
N GLY A 339 -1.56 11.95 -17.30
CA GLY A 339 -1.95 12.40 -18.64
C GLY A 339 -2.96 13.54 -18.64
N SER A 340 -3.30 14.13 -17.48
CA SER A 340 -4.17 15.30 -17.45
C SER A 340 -3.55 16.46 -18.25
N VAL A 341 -4.38 17.26 -18.89
CA VAL A 341 -3.99 18.40 -19.73
C VAL A 341 -4.87 19.60 -19.39
N ALA A 342 -4.27 20.78 -19.24
CA ALA A 342 -4.98 22.05 -19.20
C ALA A 342 -4.25 23.07 -20.06
N VAL A 343 -4.87 23.53 -21.14
CA VAL A 343 -4.25 24.41 -22.13
C VAL A 343 -5.22 25.49 -22.60
N ARG A 344 -4.72 26.71 -22.78
CA ARG A 344 -5.38 27.78 -23.52
C ARG A 344 -4.71 27.94 -24.87
N VAL A 345 -5.48 27.86 -25.95
CA VAL A 345 -5.01 28.06 -27.33
C VAL A 345 -6.01 28.95 -28.07
N GLN A 346 -5.52 30.02 -28.69
CA GLN A 346 -6.37 31.07 -29.27
C GLN A 346 -7.43 31.59 -28.27
N ASP A 347 -8.71 31.50 -28.63
CA ASP A 347 -9.88 31.85 -27.82
C ASP A 347 -10.46 30.66 -27.04
N ALA A 348 -9.82 29.48 -27.06
CA ALA A 348 -10.32 28.27 -26.43
C ALA A 348 -9.48 27.81 -25.22
N SER A 349 -10.15 27.44 -24.13
CA SER A 349 -9.59 26.77 -22.97
C SER A 349 -10.02 25.32 -23.01
N ILE A 350 -9.08 24.39 -22.92
CA ILE A 350 -9.32 22.94 -22.97
C ILE A 350 -8.73 22.34 -21.72
N VAL A 351 -9.54 21.62 -20.94
CA VAL A 351 -9.11 20.93 -19.74
C VAL A 351 -9.60 19.49 -19.77
N VAL A 352 -8.67 18.56 -19.57
CA VAL A 352 -8.87 17.11 -19.46
C VAL A 352 -8.23 16.69 -18.14
N LEU A 353 -9.04 16.30 -17.15
CA LEU A 353 -8.56 15.80 -15.87
C LEU A 353 -8.85 14.30 -15.76
N LEU A 354 -7.81 13.50 -15.52
CA LEU A 354 -7.90 12.05 -15.44
C LEU A 354 -7.63 11.59 -14.01
N THR A 355 -8.39 10.59 -13.53
CA THR A 355 -8.30 10.11 -12.14
C THR A 355 -7.29 8.98 -11.94
N CYS A 356 -6.72 8.43 -13.01
CA CYS A 356 -5.86 7.25 -13.00
C CYS A 356 -4.39 7.58 -13.29
N VAL A 357 -3.50 6.82 -12.66
CA VAL A 357 -2.06 6.80 -12.93
C VAL A 357 -1.74 5.41 -13.48
N ASP A 358 -1.97 5.23 -14.78
CA ASP A 358 -1.55 4.04 -15.52
C ASP A 358 -0.40 4.42 -16.46
N LEU A 359 0.46 3.47 -16.82
CA LEU A 359 1.57 3.67 -17.75
C LEU A 359 1.10 4.19 -19.12
N GLU A 360 -0.13 3.85 -19.54
CA GLU A 360 -0.75 4.34 -20.78
C GLU A 360 -1.59 5.62 -20.59
N ALA A 361 -1.83 6.05 -19.35
CA ALA A 361 -2.64 7.24 -19.07
C ALA A 361 -2.10 8.53 -19.73
N PRO A 362 -0.78 8.77 -19.81
CA PRO A 362 -0.20 9.94 -20.48
C PRO A 362 -0.62 10.10 -21.95
N ASP A 363 -0.86 9.00 -22.67
CA ASP A 363 -1.27 9.05 -24.06
C ASP A 363 -2.79 9.32 -24.21
N THR A 364 -3.57 8.96 -23.19
CA THR A 364 -5.04 9.17 -23.19
C THR A 364 -5.40 10.65 -23.25
N GLY A 365 -4.81 11.49 -22.38
CA GLY A 365 -5.13 12.91 -22.38
C GLY A 365 -4.69 13.64 -23.65
N ARG A 366 -3.60 13.21 -24.29
CA ARG A 366 -3.18 13.72 -25.61
C ARG A 366 -4.13 13.32 -26.72
N ALA A 367 -4.60 12.08 -26.72
CA ALA A 367 -5.57 11.62 -27.69
C ALA A 367 -6.86 12.45 -27.59
N VAL A 368 -7.35 12.66 -26.36
CA VAL A 368 -8.51 13.53 -26.11
C VAL A 368 -8.24 14.97 -26.54
N LEU A 369 -7.07 15.55 -26.22
CA LEU A 369 -6.71 16.90 -26.68
C LEU A 369 -6.68 16.99 -28.20
N SER A 370 -6.15 15.97 -28.88
CA SER A 370 -6.06 15.95 -30.34
C SER A 370 -7.44 15.96 -30.99
N ILE A 371 -8.37 15.14 -30.48
CA ILE A 371 -9.76 15.11 -30.94
C ILE A 371 -10.45 16.47 -30.72
N ILE A 372 -10.32 17.06 -29.52
CA ILE A 372 -10.93 18.36 -29.23
C ILE A 372 -10.35 19.45 -30.11
N SER A 373 -9.02 19.44 -30.30
CA SER A 373 -8.32 20.43 -31.13
C SER A 373 -8.77 20.34 -32.59
N GLU A 374 -8.97 19.13 -33.12
CA GLU A 374 -9.44 18.93 -34.50
C GLU A 374 -10.81 19.58 -34.72
N HIS A 375 -11.72 19.44 -33.76
CA HIS A 375 -13.01 20.14 -33.78
C HIS A 375 -12.90 21.68 -33.70
N LEU A 376 -11.78 22.19 -33.18
CA LEU A 376 -11.45 23.61 -33.16
C LEU A 376 -10.66 24.06 -34.42
N GLY A 377 -10.45 23.17 -35.39
CA GLY A 377 -9.66 23.46 -36.59
C GLY A 377 -8.16 23.44 -36.36
N LEU A 378 -7.69 22.72 -35.35
CA LEU A 378 -6.29 22.66 -34.91
C LEU A 378 -5.79 21.21 -34.83
N ALA A 379 -4.51 21.00 -35.07
CA ALA A 379 -3.82 19.73 -34.83
C ALA A 379 -2.63 19.98 -33.89
N PRO A 380 -2.58 19.38 -32.69
CA PRO A 380 -1.43 19.54 -31.81
C PRO A 380 -0.16 18.97 -32.45
N LEU A 381 0.94 19.68 -32.29
CA LEU A 381 2.27 19.27 -32.72
C LEU A 381 3.00 18.68 -31.51
N TRP A 382 2.96 17.35 -31.40
CA TRP A 382 3.65 16.63 -30.34
C TRP A 382 5.13 16.44 -30.69
N TYR A 383 5.99 16.53 -29.67
CA TYR A 383 7.35 16.00 -29.78
C TYR A 383 7.24 14.48 -29.64
N ASP A 384 7.09 13.76 -30.74
CA ASP A 384 7.04 12.31 -30.74
C ASP A 384 8.43 11.68 -30.87
N GLU A 385 9.39 12.41 -31.44
CA GLU A 385 10.79 12.01 -31.47
C GLU A 385 11.41 12.16 -30.08
N GLU A 386 11.91 11.04 -29.56
CA GLU A 386 12.62 11.02 -28.29
C GLU A 386 13.84 11.95 -28.37
N PRO A 387 13.99 12.93 -27.45
CA PRO A 387 15.10 13.85 -27.49
C PRO A 387 16.41 13.09 -27.30
N THR A 388 17.47 13.53 -27.98
CA THR A 388 18.81 12.95 -27.77
C THR A 388 19.26 13.24 -26.34
N VAL A 389 19.18 12.22 -25.50
CA VAL A 389 19.62 12.30 -24.10
C VAL A 389 21.13 12.06 -24.04
N PRO A 390 21.90 12.88 -23.29
CA PRO A 390 23.33 12.63 -23.08
C PRO A 390 23.57 11.25 -22.48
N ASP A 391 24.54 10.51 -23.04
CA ASP A 391 24.85 9.15 -22.61
C ASP A 391 25.21 9.12 -21.12
N LYS A 392 24.45 8.34 -20.32
CA LYS A 392 24.59 8.28 -18.85
C LYS A 392 26.01 7.92 -18.40
N SER A 393 26.78 7.20 -19.23
CA SER A 393 28.14 6.74 -18.93
C SER A 393 29.15 7.86 -18.67
N CYS A 394 28.92 9.07 -19.18
CA CYS A 394 29.84 10.20 -18.98
C CYS A 394 29.60 10.96 -17.65
N LEU A 395 28.41 10.88 -17.06
CA LEU A 395 28.04 11.68 -15.87
C LEU A 395 28.38 10.95 -14.55
N ASP A 396 28.23 9.63 -14.51
CA ASP A 396 28.46 8.84 -13.28
C ASP A 396 29.95 8.69 -12.93
N ALA A 397 30.85 8.79 -13.91
CA ALA A 397 32.29 8.69 -13.71
C ALA A 397 32.88 9.83 -12.85
N ALA A 398 32.20 10.99 -12.78
CA ALA A 398 32.62 12.12 -11.98
C ALA A 398 32.15 12.03 -10.50
N GLU A 399 31.00 11.40 -10.23
CA GLU A 399 30.49 11.22 -8.86
C GLU A 399 31.12 10.01 -8.12
N THR A 400 31.75 9.07 -8.83
CA THR A 400 32.32 7.84 -8.22
C THR A 400 33.68 8.03 -7.51
N LEU A 401 34.34 9.18 -7.65
CA LEU A 401 35.69 9.41 -7.12
C LEU A 401 35.78 9.76 -5.61
N VAL A 402 34.66 9.78 -4.85
CA VAL A 402 34.67 10.27 -3.44
C VAL A 402 34.01 9.33 -2.40
N SER A 403 33.86 8.02 -2.63
CA SER A 403 33.50 7.14 -1.48
C SER A 403 34.19 5.79 -1.46
N SER A 404 35.23 5.70 -0.62
CA SER A 404 35.87 4.45 -0.18
C SER A 404 34.94 3.66 0.75
N SER A 405 33.98 2.90 0.19
CA SER A 405 33.04 2.08 0.97
C SER A 405 33.60 0.73 1.41
N ASP A 406 34.76 0.31 0.90
CA ASP A 406 35.26 -1.06 1.07
C ASP A 406 35.95 -1.28 2.43
N ALA A 407 36.53 -0.23 3.01
CA ALA A 407 37.15 -0.30 4.34
C ALA A 407 36.11 -0.42 5.47
N THR A 408 34.95 0.23 5.33
CA THR A 408 33.92 0.26 6.38
C THR A 408 33.18 -1.06 6.54
N LEU A 409 33.04 -1.83 5.44
CA LEU A 409 32.39 -3.14 5.46
C LEU A 409 33.25 -4.21 6.12
N ARG A 410 34.56 -4.26 5.83
CA ARG A 410 35.49 -5.19 6.50
C ARG A 410 35.53 -4.96 8.02
N ASP A 411 35.49 -3.70 8.42
CA ASP A 411 35.50 -3.29 9.82
C ASP A 411 34.17 -3.62 10.55
N ALA A 412 33.06 -3.72 9.81
CA ALA A 412 31.78 -4.19 10.35
C ALA A 412 31.74 -5.72 10.51
N PHE A 413 32.29 -6.47 9.55
CA PHE A 413 32.37 -7.93 9.63
C PHE A 413 33.29 -8.39 10.77
N ALA A 414 34.45 -7.75 10.94
CA ALA A 414 35.36 -8.07 12.04
C ALA A 414 34.72 -7.83 13.44
N ARG A 415 33.87 -6.82 13.57
CA ARG A 415 33.13 -6.54 14.82
C ARG A 415 32.07 -7.59 15.12
N LEU A 416 31.37 -8.07 14.09
CA LEU A 416 30.33 -9.09 14.23
C LEU A 416 30.95 -10.44 14.60
N GLU A 417 32.05 -10.82 13.96
CA GLU A 417 32.79 -12.05 14.23
C GLU A 417 33.34 -12.08 15.66
N ALA A 418 33.90 -10.95 16.13
CA ALA A 418 34.33 -10.81 17.53
C ALA A 418 33.17 -10.88 18.54
N GLN A 419 31.95 -10.52 18.15
CA GLN A 419 30.78 -10.59 19.02
C GLN A 419 30.20 -12.00 19.13
N VAL A 420 30.22 -12.77 18.02
CA VAL A 420 29.82 -14.18 18.01
C VAL A 420 30.77 -15.03 18.86
N LEU A 421 32.09 -14.79 18.75
CA LEU A 421 33.09 -15.49 19.56
C LEU A 421 32.93 -15.23 21.07
N ARG A 422 32.60 -13.99 21.47
CA ARG A 422 32.31 -13.65 22.87
C ARG A 422 31.05 -14.34 23.40
N SER A 423 30.01 -14.50 22.58
CA SER A 423 28.80 -15.22 22.99
C SER A 423 29.03 -16.71 23.17
N ALA A 424 29.86 -17.33 22.33
CA ALA A 424 30.24 -18.74 22.47
C ALA A 424 31.03 -19.00 23.77
N GLU A 425 31.93 -18.08 24.15
CA GLU A 425 32.71 -18.18 25.39
C GLU A 425 31.83 -18.05 26.66
N VAL A 426 30.79 -17.22 26.62
CA VAL A 426 29.81 -17.09 27.73
C VAL A 426 29.00 -18.37 27.90
N CYS A 427 28.59 -19.02 26.81
CA CYS A 427 27.88 -20.31 26.87
C CYS A 427 28.75 -21.42 27.47
N GLN A 428 30.03 -21.51 27.06
CA GLN A 428 30.96 -22.51 27.62
C GLN A 428 31.26 -22.27 29.11
N ARG A 429 31.33 -21.00 29.55
CA ARG A 429 31.49 -20.68 30.98
C ARG A 429 30.26 -21.01 31.80
N LEU A 430 29.05 -20.86 31.24
CA LEU A 430 27.80 -21.26 31.88
C LEU A 430 27.71 -22.78 32.00
N GLU A 431 28.09 -23.53 30.98
CA GLU A 431 28.13 -25.00 31.03
C GLU A 431 29.17 -25.51 32.04
N ALA A 432 30.35 -24.88 32.10
CA ALA A 432 31.37 -25.21 33.09
C ALA A 432 30.95 -24.86 34.53
N HIS A 433 30.19 -23.77 34.73
CA HIS A 433 29.60 -23.43 36.03
C HIS A 433 28.50 -24.40 36.45
N LEU A 434 27.70 -24.89 35.50
CA LEU A 434 26.63 -25.84 35.75
C LEU A 434 27.17 -27.26 36.05
N GLY A 435 28.33 -27.62 35.50
CA GLY A 435 29.00 -28.89 35.78
C GLY A 435 29.66 -29.00 37.16
N GLN A 436 29.98 -27.88 37.82
CA GLN A 436 30.72 -27.88 39.10
C GLN A 436 29.84 -27.81 40.37
N GLN A 437 28.52 -27.68 40.25
CA GLN A 437 27.62 -27.54 41.40
C GLN A 437 26.86 -28.82 41.82
N THR A 438 27.20 -29.99 41.28
CA THR A 438 26.60 -31.28 41.69
C THR A 438 27.52 -32.04 42.65
N GLY A 439 27.54 -31.62 43.92
CA GLY A 439 28.32 -32.30 44.95
C GLY A 439 27.88 -31.94 46.36
N SER A 440 27.58 -32.98 47.15
CA SER A 440 27.28 -33.01 48.59
C SER A 440 25.83 -32.70 49.01
N GLY A 441 25.26 -33.66 49.74
CA GLY A 441 23.89 -33.63 50.22
C GLY A 441 23.75 -33.17 51.66
N ARG A 442 22.52 -32.88 52.06
CA ARG A 442 21.92 -33.30 53.33
C ARG A 442 20.44 -32.92 53.33
N SER A 443 19.70 -33.82 53.91
CA SER A 443 18.25 -33.89 54.12
C SER A 443 17.65 -32.66 54.79
N ASP A 444 16.50 -32.21 54.29
CA ASP A 444 15.27 -32.08 55.08
C ASP A 444 14.09 -31.68 54.18
N GLU A 445 13.02 -32.49 54.24
CA GLU A 445 11.70 -32.20 53.66
C GLU A 445 10.90 -31.35 54.66
N SER A 446 10.04 -30.41 54.23
CA SER A 446 8.71 -30.75 53.72
C SER A 446 7.92 -29.46 53.40
N CYS A 447 6.99 -29.51 52.44
CA CYS A 447 5.56 -29.26 52.66
C CYS A 447 4.77 -29.25 51.33
N GLY A 448 3.81 -30.19 51.23
CA GLY A 448 2.41 -29.89 50.92
C GLY A 448 2.00 -29.28 49.57
N VAL A 449 1.23 -30.10 48.84
CA VAL A 449 0.23 -29.76 47.81
C VAL A 449 0.78 -29.60 46.39
N VAL A 450 0.15 -30.26 45.41
CA VAL A 450 -0.37 -29.68 44.14
C VAL A 450 -0.97 -30.79 43.27
N PHE A 451 -2.17 -30.54 42.75
CA PHE A 451 -2.88 -31.29 41.73
C PHE A 451 -1.94 -31.65 40.55
N SER A 452 -1.99 -32.89 40.07
CA SER A 452 -1.33 -33.27 38.80
C SER A 452 -1.92 -32.43 37.68
N ARG A 453 -1.30 -31.28 37.39
CA ARG A 453 -1.70 -30.42 36.29
C ARG A 453 -1.49 -31.22 35.02
N SER A 454 -2.53 -31.28 34.17
CA SER A 454 -2.41 -31.84 32.82
C SER A 454 -1.16 -31.30 32.15
N VAL A 455 -0.38 -32.18 31.50
CA VAL A 455 0.88 -31.84 30.84
C VAL A 455 0.70 -30.78 29.74
N LEU A 456 -0.53 -30.60 29.24
CA LEU A 456 -0.90 -29.57 28.28
C LEU A 456 -0.98 -28.15 28.90
N CYS A 457 -1.17 -28.05 30.21
CA CYS A 457 -1.36 -26.78 30.91
C CYS A 457 -0.07 -25.96 30.91
N GLY A 458 -0.09 -24.78 30.28
CA GLY A 458 1.10 -23.96 30.14
C GLY A 458 1.00 -22.84 29.12
N SER A 459 2.09 -22.08 29.01
CA SER A 459 2.29 -21.07 27.96
C SER A 459 3.33 -21.57 26.98
N TRP A 460 3.02 -21.42 25.69
CA TRP A 460 3.72 -22.05 24.57
C TRP A 460 4.06 -20.98 23.51
N ALA A 461 5.22 -21.09 22.89
CA ALA A 461 5.67 -20.21 21.80
C ALA A 461 5.95 -21.04 20.56
N SER A 462 5.37 -20.69 19.42
CA SER A 462 5.65 -21.38 18.15
C SER A 462 7.13 -21.26 17.82
N ALA A 463 7.73 -22.38 17.51
CA ALA A 463 9.14 -22.47 17.15
C ALA A 463 9.32 -22.96 15.72
N GLU A 464 8.46 -23.87 15.25
CA GLU A 464 8.54 -24.44 13.91
C GLU A 464 7.14 -24.76 13.36
N ILE A 465 6.96 -24.67 12.04
CA ILE A 465 5.75 -25.13 11.35
C ILE A 465 6.18 -26.15 10.29
N GLN A 466 5.92 -27.42 10.56
CA GLN A 466 6.19 -28.53 9.66
C GLN A 466 5.05 -28.69 8.65
N GLY A 467 5.41 -29.02 7.41
CA GLY A 467 4.46 -29.17 6.31
C GLY A 467 3.91 -27.83 5.77
N LEU A 468 4.38 -26.68 6.27
CA LEU A 468 3.88 -25.37 5.83
C LEU A 468 4.03 -25.17 4.32
N ASP A 469 5.21 -25.45 3.75
CA ASP A 469 5.42 -25.23 2.32
C ASP A 469 4.51 -26.13 1.46
N VAL A 470 4.35 -27.41 1.83
CA VAL A 470 3.42 -28.35 1.16
C VAL A 470 1.98 -27.88 1.26
N PHE A 471 1.55 -27.43 2.44
CA PHE A 471 0.23 -26.87 2.67
C PHE A 471 -0.01 -25.61 1.81
N LEU A 472 1.00 -24.73 1.75
CA LEU A 472 0.94 -23.51 0.96
C LEU A 472 0.97 -23.79 -0.55
N ASP A 473 1.70 -24.82 -0.98
CA ASP A 473 1.73 -25.31 -2.37
C ASP A 473 0.38 -25.89 -2.80
N ALA A 474 -0.23 -26.73 -1.97
CA ALA A 474 -1.54 -27.34 -2.23
C ALA A 474 -2.63 -26.27 -2.42
N LEU A 475 -2.54 -25.17 -1.67
CA LEU A 475 -3.41 -24.01 -1.81
C LEU A 475 -2.94 -22.99 -2.86
N SER A 476 -1.80 -23.29 -3.51
CA SER A 476 -1.12 -22.46 -4.50
C SER A 476 -0.97 -21.01 -4.07
N VAL A 477 -0.45 -20.86 -2.86
CA VAL A 477 -0.23 -19.57 -2.22
C VAL A 477 0.90 -18.81 -2.92
N PRO A 478 0.70 -17.54 -3.33
CA PRO A 478 1.75 -16.77 -3.98
C PRO A 478 2.98 -16.58 -3.07
N THR A 479 4.16 -16.48 -3.67
CA THR A 479 5.47 -16.51 -2.96
C THR A 479 5.60 -15.47 -1.84
N VAL A 480 5.02 -14.27 -2.01
CA VAL A 480 5.05 -13.21 -0.98
C VAL A 480 4.32 -13.63 0.29
N PHE A 481 3.19 -14.32 0.16
CA PHE A 481 2.43 -14.83 1.30
C PHE A 481 3.15 -15.98 1.98
N ARG A 482 3.91 -16.79 1.24
CA ARG A 482 4.78 -17.81 1.84
C ARG A 482 5.84 -17.18 2.73
N ALA A 483 6.43 -16.07 2.31
CA ALA A 483 7.40 -15.33 3.12
C ALA A 483 6.77 -14.72 4.39
N LEU A 484 5.50 -14.29 4.33
CA LEU A 484 4.77 -13.81 5.51
C LEU A 484 4.37 -14.95 6.46
N ALA A 485 3.89 -16.07 5.92
CA ALA A 485 3.57 -17.27 6.69
C ALA A 485 4.79 -17.79 7.46
N LYS A 486 5.98 -17.74 6.83
CA LYS A 486 7.27 -18.07 7.48
C LYS A 486 7.69 -17.11 8.60
N LYS A 487 7.11 -15.90 8.69
CA LYS A 487 7.38 -14.90 9.74
C LYS A 487 6.33 -14.88 10.84
N LEU A 488 5.43 -15.84 10.82
CA LEU A 488 4.34 -15.90 11.77
C LEU A 488 4.80 -16.48 13.10
N GLN A 489 4.36 -15.85 14.17
CA GLN A 489 4.64 -16.27 15.53
C GLN A 489 3.32 -16.45 16.28
N ILE A 490 3.07 -17.63 16.81
CA ILE A 490 1.89 -17.95 17.62
C ILE A 490 2.36 -18.11 19.07
N ALA A 491 1.75 -17.38 19.99
CA ALA A 491 1.82 -17.71 21.40
C ALA A 491 0.50 -18.37 21.78
N LEU A 492 0.56 -19.50 22.46
CA LEU A 492 -0.60 -20.25 22.91
C LEU A 492 -0.54 -20.38 24.44
N ARG A 493 -1.68 -20.28 25.10
CA ARG A 493 -1.84 -20.56 26.52
C ARG A 493 -2.98 -21.54 26.66
N ILE A 494 -2.72 -22.67 27.31
CA ILE A 494 -3.73 -23.69 27.58
C ILE A 494 -3.84 -23.80 29.09
N ASP A 495 -5.05 -23.62 29.62
CA ASP A 495 -5.39 -23.85 31.01
C ASP A 495 -6.40 -25.02 31.03
N VAL A 496 -6.05 -26.11 31.73
CA VAL A 496 -6.89 -27.31 31.87
C VAL A 496 -7.27 -27.49 33.34
N ASP A 497 -8.57 -27.58 33.60
CA ASP A 497 -9.15 -27.82 34.93
C ASP A 497 -10.21 -28.93 34.84
N GLY A 498 -9.80 -30.18 35.07
CA GLY A 498 -10.62 -31.35 34.78
C GLY A 498 -10.98 -31.43 33.30
N ASP A 499 -12.27 -31.50 32.98
CA ASP A 499 -12.78 -31.47 31.61
C ASP A 499 -12.99 -30.05 31.06
N ALA A 500 -12.75 -29.01 31.87
CA ALA A 500 -12.80 -27.63 31.41
C ALA A 500 -11.46 -27.24 30.77
N VAL A 501 -11.49 -26.88 29.50
CA VAL A 501 -10.31 -26.45 28.74
C VAL A 501 -10.49 -25.02 28.29
N THR A 502 -9.51 -24.17 28.59
CA THR A 502 -9.42 -22.80 28.06
C THR A 502 -8.15 -22.64 27.26
N MET A 503 -8.30 -22.25 26.00
CA MET A 503 -7.20 -21.99 25.07
C MET A 503 -7.21 -20.52 24.68
N ALA A 504 -6.12 -19.81 24.98
CA ALA A 504 -5.89 -18.46 24.50
C ALA A 504 -4.74 -18.46 23.49
N SER A 505 -5.00 -18.02 22.26
CA SER A 505 -4.00 -17.89 21.21
C SER A 505 -3.73 -16.41 20.89
N THR A 506 -2.48 -16.07 20.61
CA THR A 506 -2.06 -14.74 20.18
C THR A 506 -1.17 -14.88 18.96
N ILE A 507 -1.59 -14.33 17.83
CA ILE A 507 -0.85 -14.40 16.56
C ILE A 507 -0.14 -13.07 16.33
N LYS A 508 1.16 -13.14 16.04
CA LYS A 508 1.99 -12.00 15.62
C LYS A 508 2.58 -12.26 14.25
N VAL A 509 2.64 -11.22 13.41
CA VAL A 509 3.33 -11.28 12.12
C VAL A 509 4.29 -10.12 12.01
N ALA A 510 5.55 -10.44 11.71
CA ALA A 510 6.65 -9.47 11.70
C ALA A 510 6.70 -8.61 13.00
N GLY A 511 6.44 -9.24 14.15
CA GLY A 511 6.47 -8.61 15.47
C GLY A 511 5.21 -7.81 15.86
N ARG A 512 4.26 -7.62 14.95
CA ARG A 512 2.99 -6.93 15.25
C ARG A 512 1.94 -7.94 15.69
N GLN A 513 1.23 -7.66 16.78
CA GLN A 513 0.08 -8.47 17.18
C GLN A 513 -1.06 -8.26 16.20
N VAL A 514 -1.57 -9.37 15.70
CA VAL A 514 -2.61 -9.41 14.68
C VAL A 514 -3.90 -9.97 15.26
N GLU A 515 -3.83 -11.02 16.07
CA GLU A 515 -5.03 -11.64 16.62
C GLU A 515 -4.80 -12.09 18.04
N GLN A 516 -5.86 -12.04 18.84
CA GLN A 516 -5.94 -12.66 20.14
C GLN A 516 -7.33 -13.28 20.30
N GLU A 517 -7.35 -14.60 20.48
CA GLU A 517 -8.57 -15.39 20.64
C GLU A 517 -8.50 -16.15 21.96
N THR A 518 -9.62 -16.22 22.68
CA THR A 518 -9.77 -17.11 23.83
C THR A 518 -11.00 -17.98 23.63
N THR A 519 -10.83 -19.29 23.71
CA THR A 519 -11.88 -20.29 23.55
C THR A 519 -11.92 -21.15 24.80
N SER A 520 -13.08 -21.21 25.45
CA SER A 520 -13.31 -22.06 26.62
C SER A 520 -14.40 -23.07 26.31
N PHE A 521 -14.18 -24.34 26.66
CA PHE A 521 -15.13 -25.41 26.41
C PHE A 521 -15.03 -26.52 27.46
N GLN A 522 -16.08 -27.32 27.54
CA GLN A 522 -16.11 -28.57 28.32
C GLN A 522 -15.91 -29.74 27.37
N VAL A 523 -14.99 -30.64 27.69
CA VAL A 523 -14.73 -31.83 26.87
C VAL A 523 -15.98 -32.71 26.79
N GLY A 524 -16.30 -33.19 25.59
CA GLY A 524 -17.52 -33.94 25.28
C GLY A 524 -18.75 -33.07 25.03
N GLN A 525 -18.70 -31.75 25.27
CA GLN A 525 -19.80 -30.83 25.00
C GLN A 525 -19.52 -29.97 23.76
N SER A 526 -20.59 -29.61 23.05
CA SER A 526 -20.50 -28.60 21.99
C SER A 526 -20.35 -27.21 22.58
N PHE A 527 -19.52 -26.39 21.96
CA PHE A 527 -19.34 -24.98 22.31
C PHE A 527 -19.41 -24.10 21.05
N GLU A 528 -19.65 -22.81 21.25
CA GLU A 528 -19.62 -21.82 20.17
C GLU A 528 -18.54 -20.80 20.46
N GLY A 529 -17.89 -20.33 19.39
CA GLY A 529 -16.85 -19.32 19.47
C GLY A 529 -16.89 -18.39 18.28
N GLN A 530 -16.01 -17.39 18.31
CA GLN A 530 -15.83 -16.47 17.20
C GLN A 530 -14.34 -16.35 16.90
N THR A 531 -13.96 -16.81 15.72
CA THR A 531 -12.60 -16.65 15.19
C THR A 531 -12.70 -15.71 13.99
N MET A 532 -11.86 -14.67 13.94
CA MET A 532 -11.83 -13.76 12.78
C MET A 532 -13.16 -13.11 12.39
N GLY A 533 -14.07 -12.89 13.34
CA GLY A 533 -15.39 -12.31 13.08
C GLY A 533 -16.47 -13.31 12.63
N SER A 534 -16.08 -14.53 12.26
CA SER A 534 -16.99 -15.62 11.88
C SER A 534 -17.34 -16.46 13.10
N LYS A 535 -18.61 -16.82 13.25
CA LYS A 535 -19.03 -17.78 14.27
C LYS A 535 -18.57 -19.18 13.87
N PHE A 536 -18.21 -19.98 14.86
CA PHE A 536 -17.96 -21.40 14.67
C PHE A 536 -18.60 -22.19 15.81
N ARG A 537 -18.93 -23.44 15.52
CA ARG A 537 -19.33 -24.43 16.52
C ARG A 537 -18.22 -25.47 16.63
N GLY A 538 -17.89 -25.90 17.83
CA GLY A 538 -16.89 -26.93 18.02
C GLY A 538 -17.24 -27.94 19.09
N THR A 539 -16.45 -29.01 19.13
CA THR A 539 -16.48 -30.06 20.15
C THR A 539 -15.05 -30.44 20.48
N GLY A 540 -14.74 -30.54 21.78
CA GLY A 540 -13.46 -31.05 22.25
C GLY A 540 -13.57 -32.49 22.73
N CYS A 541 -12.60 -33.34 22.43
CA CYS A 541 -12.47 -34.68 22.99
C CYS A 541 -11.03 -34.96 23.43
N TRP A 542 -10.88 -35.73 24.51
CA TRP A 542 -9.59 -36.34 24.87
C TRP A 542 -9.31 -37.50 23.92
N ALA A 543 -8.06 -37.68 23.51
CA ALA A 543 -7.68 -38.88 22.77
C ALA A 543 -7.32 -40.01 23.75
N GLY A 544 -8.22 -41.00 23.88
CA GLY A 544 -8.08 -42.16 24.76
C GLY A 544 -9.11 -42.18 25.90
N ASP A 545 -9.25 -43.33 26.55
CA ASP A 545 -10.28 -43.60 27.57
C ASP A 545 -9.94 -43.06 28.98
N THR A 546 -8.82 -42.34 29.15
CA THR A 546 -8.34 -41.89 30.48
C THR A 546 -8.10 -40.38 30.55
N HIS A 547 -8.44 -39.77 31.70
CA HIS A 547 -8.23 -38.35 32.02
C HIS A 547 -6.75 -37.93 32.12
N ASP A 548 -5.81 -38.86 31.95
CA ASP A 548 -4.37 -38.60 31.81
C ASP A 548 -3.94 -38.35 30.35
N ALA A 549 -4.91 -38.18 29.44
CA ALA A 549 -4.68 -37.99 28.03
C ALA A 549 -3.70 -36.83 27.79
N LEU A 550 -2.58 -37.15 27.15
CA LEU A 550 -1.57 -36.20 26.68
C LEU A 550 -2.06 -35.39 25.47
N GLU A 551 -3.34 -35.53 25.10
CA GLU A 551 -3.86 -35.06 23.84
C GLU A 551 -5.33 -34.63 23.86
N VAL A 552 -5.59 -33.43 23.33
CA VAL A 552 -6.93 -32.87 23.07
C VAL A 552 -7.13 -32.72 21.58
N THR A 553 -8.26 -33.21 21.06
CA THR A 553 -8.72 -32.88 19.71
C THR A 553 -9.88 -31.90 19.81
N MET A 554 -9.79 -30.79 19.07
CA MET A 554 -10.81 -29.76 18.95
C MET A 554 -11.26 -29.69 17.48
N GLU A 555 -12.49 -30.12 17.22
CA GLU A 555 -13.13 -29.97 15.92
C GLU A 555 -13.93 -28.67 15.91
N ARG A 556 -13.74 -27.82 14.91
CA ARG A 556 -14.46 -26.55 14.69
C ARG A 556 -15.08 -26.57 13.30
N THR A 557 -16.37 -26.28 13.23
CA THR A 557 -17.09 -26.07 11.97
C THR A 557 -17.44 -24.59 11.83
N THR A 558 -17.03 -23.97 10.72
CA THR A 558 -17.38 -22.58 10.38
C THR A 558 -17.90 -22.50 8.95
N GLU A 559 -18.76 -21.53 8.66
CA GLU A 559 -19.33 -21.34 7.33
C GLU A 559 -18.49 -20.32 6.55
N ILE A 560 -18.04 -20.71 5.36
CA ILE A 560 -17.36 -19.82 4.40
C ILE A 560 -18.25 -19.72 3.17
N GLY A 561 -19.05 -18.66 3.10
CA GLY A 561 -20.16 -18.59 2.16
C GLY A 561 -21.17 -19.70 2.47
N ASP A 562 -21.50 -20.52 1.47
CA ASP A 562 -22.46 -21.61 1.61
C ASP A 562 -21.81 -22.96 2.00
N LEU A 563 -20.52 -22.97 2.35
CA LEU A 563 -19.77 -24.20 2.62
C LEU A 563 -19.35 -24.32 4.08
N PRO A 564 -19.62 -25.46 4.74
CA PRO A 564 -19.03 -25.77 6.02
C PRO A 564 -17.55 -26.13 5.83
N LEU A 565 -16.68 -25.39 6.50
CA LEU A 565 -15.28 -25.71 6.68
C LEU A 565 -15.10 -26.37 8.04
N VAL A 566 -14.60 -27.61 8.05
CA VAL A 566 -14.28 -28.33 9.28
C VAL A 566 -12.77 -28.27 9.52
N LEU A 567 -12.38 -27.67 10.63
CA LEU A 567 -11.01 -27.57 11.12
C LEU A 567 -10.85 -28.48 12.33
N VAL A 568 -9.87 -29.36 12.31
CA VAL A 568 -9.56 -30.26 13.43
C VAL A 568 -8.18 -29.90 13.96
N ASP A 569 -8.11 -29.42 15.20
CA ASP A 569 -6.87 -29.11 15.91
C ASP A 569 -6.59 -30.22 16.93
N ARG A 570 -5.50 -30.98 16.75
CA ARG A 570 -5.03 -32.00 17.68
C ARG A 570 -3.80 -31.48 18.41
N PHE A 571 -3.91 -31.31 19.73
CA PHE A 571 -2.85 -30.83 20.61
C PHE A 571 -2.27 -32.00 21.35
N SER A 572 -0.97 -32.26 21.23
CA SER A 572 -0.27 -33.31 21.98
C SER A 572 1.07 -32.82 22.53
N VAL A 573 1.50 -33.29 23.69
CA VAL A 573 2.85 -33.01 24.20
C VAL A 573 3.77 -34.20 23.91
N GLY A 574 4.81 -33.95 23.11
CA GLY A 574 5.80 -34.94 22.75
C GLY A 574 6.68 -35.38 23.93
N ALA A 575 7.44 -36.46 23.74
CA ALA A 575 8.40 -36.95 24.74
C ALA A 575 9.53 -35.94 25.02
N ASP A 576 9.77 -35.00 24.09
CA ASP A 576 10.71 -33.89 24.21
C ASP A 576 10.16 -32.70 25.02
N GLY A 577 8.91 -32.80 25.50
CA GLY A 577 8.24 -31.75 26.25
C GLY A 577 7.74 -30.59 25.39
N ARG A 578 7.82 -30.68 24.06
CA ARG A 578 7.25 -29.68 23.14
C ARG A 578 5.78 -29.98 22.90
N LEU A 579 4.99 -28.93 22.75
CA LEU A 579 3.59 -29.06 22.33
C LEU A 579 3.55 -29.11 20.80
N ALA A 580 2.94 -30.13 20.24
CA ALA A 580 2.57 -30.21 18.83
C ALA A 580 1.08 -29.88 18.67
N MET A 581 0.76 -28.92 17.81
CA MET A 581 -0.60 -28.67 17.32
C MET A 581 -0.67 -29.10 15.87
N GLU A 582 -1.29 -30.25 15.62
CA GLU A 582 -1.63 -30.70 14.28
C GLU A 582 -2.98 -30.11 13.89
N ARG A 583 -2.99 -29.31 12.83
CA ARG A 583 -4.18 -28.68 12.26
C ARG A 583 -4.51 -29.33 10.94
N THR A 584 -5.69 -29.92 10.88
CA THR A 584 -6.23 -30.57 9.69
C THR A 584 -7.46 -29.81 9.19
N VAL A 585 -7.40 -29.36 7.94
CA VAL A 585 -8.57 -28.88 7.21
C VAL A 585 -9.18 -30.08 6.54
N ARG A 586 -10.38 -30.49 6.96
CA ARG A 586 -11.03 -31.64 6.33
C ARG A 586 -11.42 -31.29 4.89
N GLY A 587 -11.02 -32.16 3.97
CA GLY A 587 -11.49 -32.10 2.59
C GLY A 587 -12.98 -32.39 2.52
N GLN A 588 -13.60 -32.08 1.39
CA GLN A 588 -15.01 -32.43 1.13
C GLN A 588 -15.22 -33.94 0.92
N GLY A 589 -14.17 -34.75 1.06
CA GLY A 589 -14.18 -36.16 0.69
C GLY A 589 -14.33 -36.32 -0.82
N VAL A 590 -15.08 -37.35 -1.25
CA VAL A 590 -15.38 -37.58 -2.66
C VAL A 590 -16.57 -36.73 -3.08
N VAL A 591 -16.36 -35.87 -4.08
CA VAL A 591 -17.41 -35.11 -4.77
C VAL A 591 -17.65 -35.74 -6.14
N GLU A 592 -18.87 -36.21 -6.36
CA GLU A 592 -19.31 -36.75 -7.65
C GLU A 592 -19.88 -35.65 -8.55
N VAL A 593 -19.45 -35.64 -9.80
CA VAL A 593 -19.78 -34.63 -10.81
C VAL A 593 -20.42 -35.31 -12.00
N ALA A 594 -21.70 -35.04 -12.22
CA ALA A 594 -22.42 -35.56 -13.38
C ALA A 594 -21.97 -34.82 -14.65
N LEU A 595 -21.39 -35.56 -15.58
CA LEU A 595 -21.01 -35.11 -16.92
C LEU A 595 -22.16 -35.46 -17.87
N ARG A 596 -23.02 -34.48 -18.18
CA ARG A 596 -24.23 -34.69 -19.01
C ARG A 596 -23.94 -34.43 -20.49
N GLY A 597 -22.97 -33.58 -20.78
CA GLY A 597 -22.61 -33.19 -22.15
C GLY A 597 -21.11 -32.98 -22.33
N ARG A 598 -20.68 -32.83 -23.60
CA ARG A 598 -19.28 -32.52 -23.94
C ARG A 598 -18.81 -31.19 -23.32
N GLY A 599 -19.72 -30.24 -23.15
CA GLY A 599 -19.44 -28.98 -22.45
C GLY A 599 -18.97 -29.18 -21.01
N ASP A 600 -19.55 -30.14 -20.27
CA ASP A 600 -19.13 -30.46 -18.90
C ASP A 600 -17.72 -31.07 -18.88
N CYS A 601 -17.44 -31.99 -19.81
CA CYS A 601 -16.11 -32.58 -19.97
C CYS A 601 -15.05 -31.51 -20.29
N GLU A 602 -15.36 -30.57 -21.18
CA GLU A 602 -14.45 -29.47 -21.51
C GLU A 602 -14.25 -28.51 -20.34
N ALA A 603 -15.32 -28.15 -19.63
CA ALA A 603 -15.25 -27.29 -18.44
C ALA A 603 -14.36 -27.92 -17.37
N LEU A 604 -14.58 -29.21 -17.07
CA LEU A 604 -13.73 -29.98 -16.15
C LEU A 604 -12.28 -30.03 -16.65
N ARG A 605 -12.07 -30.30 -17.94
CA ARG A 605 -10.72 -30.36 -18.54
C ARG A 605 -9.96 -29.04 -18.45
N ARG A 606 -10.64 -27.89 -18.62
CA ARG A 606 -10.02 -26.56 -18.54
C ARG A 606 -9.50 -26.23 -17.15
N VAL A 607 -10.10 -26.81 -16.11
CA VAL A 607 -9.71 -26.52 -14.73
C VAL A 607 -8.78 -27.56 -14.12
N LEU A 608 -8.59 -28.73 -14.73
CA LEU A 608 -7.63 -29.72 -14.23
C LEU A 608 -6.21 -29.41 -14.68
N ASP A 609 -5.27 -29.46 -13.74
CA ASP A 609 -3.85 -29.46 -14.06
C ASP A 609 -3.47 -30.74 -14.83
N PRO A 610 -2.79 -30.65 -16.00
CA PRO A 610 -2.51 -31.83 -16.81
C PRO A 610 -1.64 -32.90 -16.14
N GLN A 611 -0.79 -32.52 -15.16
CA GLN A 611 0.16 -33.44 -14.53
C GLN A 611 -0.40 -34.04 -13.24
N SER A 612 -0.95 -33.20 -12.37
CA SER A 612 -1.47 -33.60 -11.06
C SER A 612 -2.93 -34.02 -11.08
N LEU A 613 -3.67 -33.69 -12.15
CA LEU A 613 -5.12 -33.90 -12.26
C LEU A 613 -5.90 -33.26 -11.09
N ARG A 614 -5.35 -32.19 -10.51
CA ARG A 614 -6.02 -31.39 -9.48
C ARG A 614 -6.72 -30.19 -10.11
N VAL A 615 -7.87 -29.84 -9.56
CA VAL A 615 -8.60 -28.62 -9.94
C VAL A 615 -7.77 -27.39 -9.57
N THR A 616 -7.45 -26.56 -10.54
CA THR A 616 -6.57 -25.38 -10.43
C THR A 616 -7.34 -24.09 -10.14
N ALA A 617 -8.62 -24.04 -10.51
CA ALA A 617 -9.50 -22.90 -10.32
C ALA A 617 -10.92 -23.36 -10.00
N GLU A 618 -11.71 -22.54 -9.31
CA GLU A 618 -13.13 -22.84 -9.12
C GLU A 618 -13.87 -22.81 -10.45
N ALA A 619 -14.75 -23.77 -10.67
CA ALA A 619 -15.58 -23.80 -11.87
C ALA A 619 -16.92 -24.47 -11.62
N GLN A 620 -17.91 -24.05 -12.40
CA GLN A 620 -19.18 -24.73 -12.50
C GLN A 620 -19.08 -25.80 -13.59
N VAL A 621 -19.28 -27.07 -13.23
CA VAL A 621 -19.33 -28.20 -14.17
C VAL A 621 -20.68 -28.90 -13.98
N GLY A 622 -21.55 -28.78 -14.99
CA GLY A 622 -22.96 -29.14 -14.85
C GLY A 622 -23.60 -28.40 -13.66
N THR A 623 -24.23 -29.15 -12.76
CA THR A 623 -24.84 -28.62 -11.53
C THR A 623 -23.87 -28.54 -10.35
N SER A 624 -22.66 -29.08 -10.48
CA SER A 624 -21.69 -29.14 -9.40
C SER A 624 -20.71 -27.97 -9.45
N LYS A 625 -20.49 -27.34 -8.30
CA LYS A 625 -19.47 -26.30 -8.15
C LYS A 625 -18.18 -26.93 -7.67
N LEU A 626 -17.19 -27.02 -8.56
CA LEU A 626 -15.87 -27.56 -8.25
C LEU A 626 -15.00 -26.50 -7.63
N ARG A 627 -14.21 -26.92 -6.64
CA ARG A 627 -13.27 -26.08 -5.90
C ARG A 627 -11.84 -26.51 -6.18
N ARG A 628 -10.91 -25.57 -6.05
CA ARG A 628 -9.47 -25.82 -6.19
C ARG A 628 -9.00 -26.94 -5.26
N GLY A 629 -8.08 -27.77 -5.73
CA GLY A 629 -7.42 -28.82 -4.97
C GLY A 629 -8.02 -30.22 -5.13
N GLY A 630 -9.26 -30.35 -5.62
CA GLY A 630 -9.89 -31.65 -5.83
C GLY A 630 -9.13 -32.47 -6.87
N LEU A 631 -8.73 -33.69 -6.50
CA LEU A 631 -8.01 -34.62 -7.36
C LEU A 631 -9.00 -35.50 -8.11
N LEU A 632 -8.95 -35.53 -9.44
CA LEU A 632 -9.74 -36.48 -10.22
C LEU A 632 -9.24 -37.91 -9.95
N VAL A 633 -10.06 -38.72 -9.28
CA VAL A 633 -9.70 -40.09 -8.89
C VAL A 633 -10.41 -41.15 -9.72
N ALA A 634 -11.57 -40.83 -10.30
CA ALA A 634 -12.29 -41.76 -11.18
C ALA A 634 -13.15 -41.02 -12.20
N ILE A 635 -13.37 -41.67 -13.34
CA ILE A 635 -14.43 -41.34 -14.30
C ILE A 635 -15.19 -42.64 -14.56
N SER A 636 -16.51 -42.63 -14.50
CA SER A 636 -17.30 -43.82 -14.80
C SER A 636 -17.02 -44.28 -16.23
N ASN A 637 -16.64 -45.55 -16.38
CA ASN A 637 -16.23 -46.19 -17.64
C ASN A 637 -14.96 -45.64 -18.29
N GLY A 638 -14.05 -45.03 -17.51
CA GLY A 638 -12.77 -44.56 -18.03
C GLY A 638 -11.68 -44.45 -16.96
N GLU A 639 -10.43 -44.35 -17.40
CA GLU A 639 -9.33 -44.04 -16.50
C GLU A 639 -9.36 -42.56 -16.10
N PRO A 640 -8.91 -42.20 -14.88
CA PRO A 640 -8.79 -40.81 -14.43
C PRO A 640 -7.62 -40.13 -15.15
N LEU A 641 -7.75 -39.94 -16.46
CA LEU A 641 -6.77 -39.26 -17.31
C LEU A 641 -7.46 -38.12 -18.04
N LEU A 642 -6.71 -37.04 -18.28
CA LEU A 642 -7.22 -35.88 -19.00
C LEU A 642 -7.70 -36.25 -20.42
N SER A 643 -7.04 -37.21 -21.07
CA SER A 643 -7.42 -37.74 -22.38
C SER A 643 -8.74 -38.50 -22.36
N SER A 644 -9.06 -39.19 -21.26
CA SER A 644 -10.30 -39.94 -21.12
C SER A 644 -11.54 -39.05 -21.14
N LEU A 645 -11.43 -37.79 -20.68
CA LEU A 645 -12.53 -36.83 -20.73
C LEU A 645 -12.97 -36.49 -22.17
N ALA A 646 -12.09 -36.65 -23.17
CA ALA A 646 -12.43 -36.41 -24.57
C ALA A 646 -13.23 -37.57 -25.18
N THR A 647 -13.00 -38.80 -24.70
CA THR A 647 -13.57 -40.03 -25.27
C THR A 647 -14.65 -40.68 -24.40
N VAL A 648 -14.89 -40.18 -23.19
CA VAL A 648 -15.87 -40.75 -22.26
C VAL A 648 -17.26 -40.85 -22.89
N GLU A 649 -17.95 -41.97 -22.69
CA GLU A 649 -19.35 -42.12 -23.08
C GLU A 649 -20.23 -41.29 -22.14
N LEU A 650 -21.18 -40.52 -22.68
CA LEU A 650 -22.04 -39.63 -21.91
C LEU A 650 -23.47 -40.19 -21.83
N PRO A 651 -24.17 -40.05 -20.69
CA PRO A 651 -23.73 -39.37 -19.46
C PRO A 651 -22.74 -40.22 -18.62
N SER A 652 -21.85 -39.55 -17.89
CA SER A 652 -20.88 -40.19 -16.99
C SER A 652 -20.75 -39.43 -15.66
N ILE A 653 -20.05 -40.01 -14.68
CA ILE A 653 -19.76 -39.39 -13.38
C ILE A 653 -18.25 -39.31 -13.20
N ALA A 654 -17.73 -38.11 -12.94
CA ALA A 654 -16.37 -37.92 -12.48
C ALA A 654 -16.34 -37.78 -10.95
N SER A 655 -15.47 -38.53 -10.29
CA SER A 655 -15.28 -38.46 -8.84
C SER A 655 -14.01 -37.68 -8.54
N LEU A 656 -14.14 -36.59 -7.77
CA LEU A 656 -13.02 -35.79 -7.30
C LEU A 656 -12.82 -36.00 -5.80
N GLN A 657 -11.64 -36.45 -5.40
CA GLN A 657 -11.24 -36.57 -4.00
C GLN A 657 -10.64 -35.25 -3.51
N TYR A 658 -11.22 -34.69 -2.45
CA TYR A 658 -10.64 -33.61 -1.68
C TYR A 658 -9.96 -34.21 -0.45
N ASP A 659 -8.63 -34.21 -0.47
CA ASP A 659 -7.82 -34.73 0.64
C ASP A 659 -7.87 -33.78 1.84
N ASP A 660 -7.71 -34.36 3.02
CA ASP A 660 -7.45 -33.60 4.23
C ASP A 660 -6.09 -32.92 4.13
N LEU A 661 -6.04 -31.63 4.45
CA LEU A 661 -4.81 -30.85 4.46
C LEU A 661 -4.32 -30.66 5.89
N THR A 662 -3.21 -31.30 6.22
CA THR A 662 -2.64 -31.29 7.57
C THR A 662 -1.37 -30.44 7.64
N SER A 663 -1.21 -29.70 8.74
CA SER A 663 0.00 -28.95 9.08
C SER A 663 0.29 -29.08 10.57
N THR A 664 1.57 -29.15 10.97
CA THR A 664 1.93 -29.32 12.38
C THR A 664 2.76 -28.16 12.88
N ILE A 665 2.30 -27.49 13.94
CA ILE A 665 3.01 -26.40 14.59
C ILE A 665 3.62 -26.92 15.88
N LEU A 666 4.94 -26.78 16.02
CA LEU A 666 5.66 -27.13 17.23
C LEU A 666 5.87 -25.90 18.09
N PHE A 667 5.62 -26.04 19.40
CA PHE A 667 5.76 -24.97 20.37
C PHE A 667 6.72 -25.35 21.51
N ASP A 668 7.51 -24.38 21.92
CA ASP A 668 8.39 -24.48 23.08
C ASP A 668 7.71 -23.88 24.33
N PRO A 669 7.90 -24.47 25.52
CA PRO A 669 7.33 -23.94 26.76
C PRO A 669 7.98 -22.59 27.14
N LYS A 670 7.16 -21.58 27.43
CA LYS A 670 7.61 -20.28 27.95
C LYS A 670 7.77 -20.37 29.47
N GLY A 671 9.01 -20.22 29.96
CA GLY A 671 9.29 -20.13 31.40
C GLY A 671 10.35 -21.08 31.94
N GLY A 672 10.94 -21.94 31.08
CA GLY A 672 12.24 -22.55 31.32
C GLY A 672 12.41 -23.33 32.63
N GLN A 673 11.61 -24.37 32.86
CA GLN A 673 12.15 -25.62 33.41
C GLN A 673 11.43 -26.82 32.78
N PRO A 674 12.16 -27.79 32.18
CA PRO A 674 11.57 -29.03 31.70
C PRO A 674 10.98 -29.81 32.88
N ILE A 675 9.73 -30.25 32.75
CA ILE A 675 9.04 -31.05 33.77
C ILE A 675 9.71 -32.43 33.81
N GLN A 676 10.54 -32.70 34.84
CA GLN A 676 11.04 -34.04 35.10
C GLN A 676 9.94 -34.89 35.73
N ARG A 677 9.58 -36.03 35.10
CA ARG A 677 8.58 -36.99 35.60
C ARG A 677 9.15 -37.81 36.76
N ASN A 678 8.57 -37.70 37.96
CA ASN A 678 8.82 -38.61 39.09
C ASN A 678 7.60 -39.52 39.32
N MET A 679 7.82 -40.85 39.45
CA MET A 679 6.81 -41.88 39.75
C MET A 679 6.71 -42.15 41.26
N PRO A 680 5.52 -42.37 41.87
CA PRO A 680 5.37 -42.45 43.34
C PRO A 680 5.19 -43.88 43.91
N THR A 681 5.60 -44.09 45.17
CA THR A 681 5.15 -45.21 46.03
C THR A 681 4.83 -44.73 47.46
N ASN A 682 3.98 -45.50 48.14
CA ASN A 682 2.95 -45.14 49.15
C ASN A 682 3.34 -44.99 50.64
N SER A 683 2.38 -44.38 51.38
CA SER A 683 2.01 -44.51 52.83
C SER A 683 2.89 -43.82 53.88
N GLY A 684 2.41 -43.19 54.98
CA GLY A 684 1.08 -42.87 55.52
C GLY A 684 1.19 -42.46 57.02
N ILE A 685 0.24 -41.63 57.50
CA ILE A 685 -0.27 -41.44 58.90
C ILE A 685 0.37 -40.38 59.85
N ALA A 686 -0.48 -39.37 60.19
CA ALA A 686 -0.69 -38.53 61.42
C ALA A 686 0.51 -37.86 62.17
N GLY A 687 0.44 -36.66 62.76
CA GLY A 687 -0.59 -35.63 62.96
C GLY A 687 -0.11 -34.52 63.94
N THR A 688 -0.71 -33.32 63.86
CA THR A 688 -0.68 -32.12 64.79
C THR A 688 0.67 -31.38 64.98
N SER A 689 0.81 -30.03 64.97
CA SER A 689 -0.10 -28.88 65.18
C SER A 689 0.49 -27.52 64.68
N VAL A 690 -0.37 -26.69 64.06
CA VAL A 690 -0.60 -25.21 64.09
C VAL A 690 0.47 -24.28 64.75
N PRO A 691 0.86 -23.14 64.11
CA PRO A 691 0.19 -21.84 64.32
C PRO A 691 -0.08 -20.95 63.08
N GLN A 692 -1.13 -20.13 63.24
CA GLN A 692 -1.71 -19.12 62.34
C GLN A 692 -0.75 -18.03 61.83
N ALA A 693 -1.00 -17.53 60.62
CA ALA A 693 -0.79 -16.12 60.27
C ALA A 693 -1.75 -15.63 59.15
N GLN A 694 -2.74 -14.85 59.60
CA GLN A 694 -3.33 -13.62 59.07
C GLN A 694 -3.60 -13.41 57.56
N ILE A 695 -4.89 -13.17 57.33
CA ILE A 695 -5.59 -12.75 56.11
C ILE A 695 -5.17 -11.34 55.70
N LEU A 696 -4.65 -11.19 54.47
CA LEU A 696 -4.55 -9.90 53.77
C LEU A 696 -5.62 -9.85 52.66
N GLN A 697 -6.63 -9.02 52.87
CA GLN A 697 -7.67 -8.70 51.90
C GLN A 697 -7.10 -7.77 50.81
N SER A 698 -7.20 -8.18 49.54
CA SER A 698 -6.89 -7.34 48.38
C SER A 698 -8.04 -6.38 48.06
N PRO A 699 -7.76 -5.11 47.68
CA PRO A 699 -8.80 -4.10 47.45
C PRO A 699 -9.46 -4.21 46.07
N LYS A 700 -10.76 -3.87 46.02
CA LYS A 700 -11.58 -3.68 44.81
C LYS A 700 -10.92 -2.71 43.81
N PRO A 701 -10.97 -2.97 42.48
CA PRO A 701 -10.67 -1.94 41.51
C PRO A 701 -11.89 -1.04 41.24
N ARG A 702 -11.60 0.26 41.15
CA ARG A 702 -12.49 1.35 40.71
C ARG A 702 -12.59 1.36 39.18
N SER A 703 -13.77 1.60 38.63
CA SER A 703 -14.00 2.23 37.32
C SER A 703 -13.97 3.77 37.44
N PRO A 704 -13.92 4.64 36.39
CA PRO A 704 -13.93 4.48 34.92
C PRO A 704 -12.79 5.37 34.26
N PRO A 705 -12.75 5.86 32.97
CA PRO A 705 -13.81 6.33 32.05
C PRO A 705 -13.78 5.76 30.60
N CYS A 706 -14.87 6.07 29.90
CA CYS A 706 -15.24 5.71 28.53
C CYS A 706 -14.33 6.34 27.46
N CYS A 707 -13.89 5.54 26.46
CA CYS A 707 -13.49 5.98 25.11
C CYS A 707 -13.78 4.87 24.07
N LEU A 708 -14.54 5.19 23.02
CA LEU A 708 -14.77 4.42 21.77
C LEU A 708 -13.60 4.65 20.77
N PRO A 709 -13.54 4.01 19.56
CA PRO A 709 -13.36 2.59 19.28
C PRO A 709 -12.18 2.36 18.27
N CYS A 710 -11.12 1.63 18.64
CA CYS A 710 -10.09 1.19 17.68
C CYS A 710 -10.39 -0.22 17.17
N ARG A 711 -11.32 -0.34 16.22
CA ARG A 711 -11.50 -1.54 15.38
C ARG A 711 -10.80 -1.29 14.06
N SER A 712 -9.65 -1.95 13.82
CA SER A 712 -9.13 -2.41 12.51
C SER A 712 -7.65 -2.71 12.65
N VAL A 713 -7.27 -4.00 12.71
CA VAL A 713 -6.02 -4.66 12.26
C VAL A 713 -6.06 -6.06 12.91
N GLN A 714 -6.75 -7.00 12.26
CA GLN A 714 -6.84 -8.40 12.68
C GLN A 714 -6.91 -9.27 11.44
N LEU A 715 -5.96 -10.17 11.17
CA LEU A 715 -5.99 -11.25 10.14
C LEU A 715 -4.58 -11.88 9.97
N CYS A 716 -4.24 -13.13 10.37
CA CYS A 716 -2.99 -13.75 9.83
C CYS A 716 -2.81 -15.28 9.61
N LEU A 717 -3.71 -16.24 9.86
CA LEU A 717 -3.51 -17.60 9.31
C LEU A 717 -4.75 -18.18 8.64
N ALA A 718 -5.82 -18.40 9.40
CA ALA A 718 -7.14 -18.65 8.80
C ALA A 718 -7.51 -17.50 7.85
N SER A 719 -7.05 -16.30 8.16
CA SER A 719 -7.14 -15.05 7.45
C SER A 719 -6.42 -14.96 6.10
N VAL A 720 -5.23 -15.56 5.99
CA VAL A 720 -4.49 -15.62 4.72
C VAL A 720 -5.24 -16.58 3.81
N PHE A 721 -5.69 -17.72 4.34
CA PHE A 721 -6.47 -18.70 3.58
C PHE A 721 -7.90 -18.23 3.25
N PHE A 722 -8.56 -17.50 4.14
CA PHE A 722 -9.91 -16.93 3.96
C PHE A 722 -9.91 -15.73 3.01
N ALA A 723 -8.94 -14.82 3.12
CA ALA A 723 -8.78 -13.71 2.17
C ALA A 723 -8.36 -14.21 0.78
N MET A 724 -7.55 -15.27 0.70
CA MET A 724 -7.18 -15.89 -0.57
C MET A 724 -8.33 -16.67 -1.22
N ALA A 725 -9.13 -17.43 -0.46
CA ALA A 725 -10.31 -18.11 -0.97
C ALA A 725 -11.35 -17.11 -1.51
N ARG A 726 -11.55 -15.99 -0.79
CA ARG A 726 -12.45 -14.92 -1.21
C ARG A 726 -11.93 -14.14 -2.44
N TYR A 727 -10.63 -13.87 -2.54
CA TYR A 727 -9.99 -13.27 -3.72
C TYR A 727 -10.15 -14.15 -4.97
N LEU A 728 -9.99 -15.48 -4.83
CA LEU A 728 -10.21 -16.44 -5.92
C LEU A 728 -11.69 -16.51 -6.32
N GLN A 729 -12.61 -16.36 -5.37
CA GLN A 729 -14.06 -16.35 -5.61
C GLN A 729 -14.52 -15.07 -6.35
N GLU A 730 -13.98 -13.90 -6.00
CA GLU A 730 -14.33 -12.61 -6.62
C GLU A 730 -13.83 -12.52 -8.08
N ARG A 731 -12.63 -13.05 -8.41
CA ARG A 731 -12.14 -13.12 -9.79
C ARG A 731 -12.83 -14.16 -10.68
N ALA A 732 -13.42 -15.20 -10.11
CA ALA A 732 -14.19 -16.18 -10.89
C ALA A 732 -15.51 -15.59 -11.40
N THR A 733 -16.16 -14.70 -10.63
CA THR A 733 -17.39 -14.03 -11.04
C THR A 733 -17.20 -13.00 -12.16
N ASP A 734 -16.07 -12.30 -12.20
CA ASP A 734 -15.78 -11.32 -13.26
C ASP A 734 -15.41 -11.98 -14.61
N SER A 735 -15.13 -13.28 -14.62
CA SER A 735 -14.86 -14.05 -15.84
C SER A 735 -16.11 -14.67 -16.50
N VAL A 736 -17.30 -14.51 -15.89
CA VAL A 736 -18.57 -15.07 -16.37
C VAL A 736 -19.53 -14.00 -16.90
N VAL A 737 -19.14 -12.72 -16.86
CA VAL A 737 -19.76 -11.64 -17.65
C VAL A 737 -18.68 -10.95 -18.48
N MET A 738 -18.10 -11.72 -19.40
CA MET A 738 -17.40 -11.23 -20.59
C MET A 738 -17.89 -11.98 -21.82
#